data_AF-M6VWY5-F1
#
_entry.id   AF-M6VWY5-F1
#
_cell.length_a   1.000
_cell.length_b   1.000
_cell.length_c   1.000
_cell.angle_alpha   90.00
_cell.angle_beta   90.00
_cell.angle_gamma   90.00
#
_symmetry.space_group_name_H-M   'P 1'
#
loop_
_entity.id
_entity.type
_entity.pdbx_description
1 polymer ?
#
loop_
_entity_poly.entity_id
_entity_poly.type
_entity_poly.pdbx_seq_one_letter_code
_entity_poly.pdbx_strand_id
1 'polypeptide(L)'
;MLHLFKPGWLTDSDKIPEKGFLRIFVLFIRIIVGSAYRFIKDDCLMQASGISYTTIVSLIPMLTVALSLITITSGLENRKEEIFDTINTFILQSNINVDINTYLETIGELIDTATQIGAIGFVILVFSATAVLRSLENAFNEIWKIRSNRSLFQKFVFYFFVLAIGPLLFVIGEGIAKKTIDFFRPSHYFSMEKDPFGKIWVSGENGTLFRMDSNLKKEYSIREDEIDFENIRCLDNLGGRLDLCKKPDIQASDFIRIKIREGIIYALSAKGVLLIKPIEAPVWTLTSFEGVELKDIEATNQNNIFIIFKNGEILHYIPEGISFKPIFKDRLKMNASKIYFPDSSKGYIADESGTVWTSNDGGFNFYPNRLTHLAFHDIHQTTNGDLFLTGERGILYRSQDGGNSWIELRHKRYNFVRIWSFTGPDITELFLMDSLGNILISTDLGDHWNPFYTPMHGKLWANLLLERMEDGKIKMLNVGEYRTISITESKDQKFVTTLVAGGDSVFTIYSFLRILFPLSGIWLFFLSLYSLIPNTKVPLKASSVGAAVTGIIFLIFLWGFHVYLSSFSETTMIIYKALAAIPIFLLGVYSLSLIVLFGAEITASLQFRERYLAPFRDEMHTSSSNEFRKLISILKSAYRIQREKKTPSSSVELSSVSKLKEEEIPVLTKKLCELGFFSETRKNEFVPIIAPGDLSIGDVYRKIPEPLLTGDKELKLFPGNINSKIEKTEEKLQNDLDGIKFGDLLD
;
A
#
# COMPACT_ATOMS: atom_id res chain seq x y z
N MET A 1 34.36 5.34 8.96
CA MET A 1 33.27 5.26 7.96
C MET A 1 33.34 6.36 6.89
N LEU A 2 33.81 7.58 7.19
CA LEU A 2 33.89 8.71 6.24
C LEU A 2 34.91 8.57 5.08
N HIS A 3 35.91 7.67 5.18
CA HIS A 3 36.89 7.42 4.12
C HIS A 3 36.31 6.76 2.85
N LEU A 4 35.13 6.13 2.93
CA LEU A 4 34.49 5.44 1.80
C LEU A 4 33.88 6.40 0.76
N PHE A 5 33.73 7.69 1.08
CA PHE A 5 33.09 8.68 0.21
C PHE A 5 34.06 9.48 -0.69
N LYS A 6 35.34 9.10 -0.76
CA LYS A 6 36.37 9.78 -1.58
C LYS A 6 36.92 8.97 -2.78
N PRO A 7 36.11 8.47 -3.74
CA PRO A 7 36.67 8.01 -5.00
C PRO A 7 37.19 9.21 -5.81
N GLY A 8 38.45 9.16 -6.26
CA GLY A 8 39.09 10.23 -7.04
C GLY A 8 38.45 10.57 -8.40
N TRP A 9 37.41 9.84 -8.82
CA TRP A 9 36.61 10.13 -10.02
C TRP A 9 35.30 10.90 -9.71
N LEU A 10 34.89 10.95 -8.44
CA LEU A 10 33.73 11.73 -7.96
C LEU A 10 34.12 13.15 -7.52
N THR A 11 35.38 13.34 -7.13
CA THR A 11 35.94 14.56 -6.53
C THR A 11 36.44 15.54 -7.59
N ASP A 12 36.99 15.02 -8.68
CA ASP A 12 37.78 15.74 -9.68
C ASP A 12 36.88 16.37 -10.75
N SER A 13 36.82 17.71 -10.83
CA SER A 13 36.00 18.43 -11.81
C SER A 13 36.38 18.11 -13.25
N ASP A 14 37.64 17.76 -13.46
CA ASP A 14 38.27 17.61 -14.77
C ASP A 14 37.95 16.25 -15.41
N LYS A 15 37.36 15.34 -14.65
CA LYS A 15 36.93 14.01 -15.11
C LYS A 15 35.42 13.95 -15.44
N ILE A 16 34.69 15.05 -15.36
CA ILE A 16 33.26 15.09 -15.67
C ILE A 16 33.08 15.20 -17.19
N PRO A 17 32.34 14.27 -17.84
CA PRO A 17 32.08 14.36 -19.27
C PRO A 17 31.36 15.66 -19.64
N GLU A 18 31.79 16.33 -20.73
CA GLU A 18 31.23 17.63 -21.11
C GLU A 18 29.74 17.55 -21.49
N LYS A 19 29.28 16.46 -22.12
CA LYS A 19 27.90 16.25 -22.58
C LYS A 19 27.49 14.77 -22.55
N GLY A 20 26.17 14.51 -22.60
CA GLY A 20 25.60 13.16 -22.75
C GLY A 20 25.07 12.52 -21.46
N PHE A 21 24.53 11.30 -21.60
CA PHE A 21 23.94 10.51 -20.49
C PHE A 21 24.91 10.27 -19.33
N LEU A 22 26.19 10.06 -19.65
CA LEU A 22 27.25 9.79 -18.67
C LEU A 22 27.45 10.95 -17.70
N ARG A 23 27.31 12.20 -18.18
CA ARG A 23 27.38 13.41 -17.31
C ARG A 23 26.22 13.45 -16.33
N ILE A 24 24.99 13.17 -16.79
CA ILE A 24 23.79 13.16 -15.94
C ILE A 24 23.93 12.08 -14.86
N PHE A 25 24.41 10.90 -15.24
CA PHE A 25 24.65 9.79 -14.32
C PHE A 25 25.70 10.13 -13.26
N VAL A 26 26.86 10.67 -13.65
CA VAL A 26 27.91 11.08 -12.71
C VAL A 26 27.43 12.18 -11.76
N LEU A 27 26.69 13.17 -12.27
CA LEU A 27 26.09 14.23 -11.42
C LEU A 27 25.07 13.66 -10.44
N PHE A 28 24.23 12.73 -10.89
CA PHE A 28 23.25 12.07 -10.03
C PHE A 28 23.94 11.29 -8.90
N ILE A 29 24.96 10.49 -9.21
CA ILE A 29 25.75 9.78 -8.19
C ILE A 29 26.39 10.76 -7.22
N ARG A 30 26.95 11.88 -7.70
CA ARG A 30 27.55 12.91 -6.85
C ARG A 30 26.54 13.55 -5.90
N ILE A 31 25.31 13.77 -6.35
CA ILE A 31 24.22 14.27 -5.50
C ILE A 31 23.86 13.24 -4.43
N ILE A 32 23.72 11.96 -4.78
CA ILE A 32 23.42 10.89 -3.81
C ILE A 32 24.53 10.76 -2.77
N VAL A 33 25.79 10.72 -3.20
CA VAL A 33 26.96 10.62 -2.31
C VAL A 33 27.08 11.86 -1.41
N GLY A 34 26.94 13.06 -1.99
CA GLY A 34 26.97 14.31 -1.22
C GLY A 34 25.83 14.40 -0.20
N SER A 35 24.64 13.93 -0.57
CA SER A 35 23.49 13.86 0.34
C SER A 35 23.71 12.83 1.44
N ALA A 36 24.30 11.67 1.15
CA ALA A 36 24.62 10.65 2.16
C ALA A 36 25.66 11.13 3.18
N TYR A 37 26.71 11.83 2.72
CA TYR A 37 27.68 12.46 3.61
C TYR A 37 27.01 13.49 4.53
N ARG A 38 26.16 14.36 3.97
CA ARG A 38 25.46 15.37 4.76
C ARG A 38 24.41 14.79 5.68
N PHE A 39 23.72 13.73 5.29
CA PHE A 39 22.75 13.04 6.12
C PHE A 39 23.36 12.59 7.46
N ILE A 40 24.62 12.12 7.44
CA ILE A 40 25.35 11.79 8.67
C ILE A 40 25.78 13.07 9.42
N LYS A 41 26.29 14.08 8.71
CA LYS A 41 26.79 15.34 9.30
C LYS A 41 25.69 16.21 9.92
N ASP A 42 24.49 16.16 9.38
CA ASP A 42 23.31 16.89 9.87
C ASP A 42 22.54 16.10 10.95
N ASP A 43 23.15 15.03 11.50
CA ASP A 43 22.59 14.18 12.55
C ASP A 43 21.21 13.60 12.22
N CYS A 44 20.92 13.35 10.93
CA CYS A 44 19.61 12.86 10.50
C CYS A 44 19.25 11.50 11.11
N LEU A 45 20.24 10.68 11.52
CA LEU A 45 20.02 9.44 12.28
C LEU A 45 19.38 9.70 13.65
N MET A 46 19.86 10.73 14.35
CA MET A 46 19.31 11.16 15.65
C MET A 46 17.92 11.76 15.46
N GLN A 47 17.74 12.59 14.44
CA GLN A 47 16.45 13.19 14.11
C GLN A 47 15.40 12.14 13.74
N ALA A 48 15.79 11.12 12.96
CA ALA A 48 14.92 9.99 12.63
C ALA A 48 14.44 9.26 13.89
N SER A 49 15.34 9.03 14.86
CA SER A 49 14.97 8.44 16.15
C SER A 49 13.92 9.27 16.90
N GLY A 50 14.06 10.61 16.89
CA GLY A 50 13.11 11.52 17.52
C GLY A 50 11.73 11.53 16.83
N ILE A 51 11.70 11.52 15.50
CA ILE A 51 10.45 11.41 14.73
C ILE A 51 9.78 10.07 15.02
N SER A 52 10.55 8.98 15.03
CA SER A 52 10.01 7.64 15.27
C SER A 52 9.43 7.50 16.68
N TYR A 53 10.14 7.98 17.71
CA TYR A 53 9.62 8.02 19.07
C TYR A 53 8.31 8.81 19.15
N THR A 54 8.26 10.01 18.54
CA THR A 54 7.06 10.85 18.51
C THR A 54 5.90 10.13 17.81
N THR A 55 6.16 9.47 16.69
CA THR A 55 5.19 8.69 15.92
C THR A 55 4.64 7.53 16.74
N ILE A 56 5.49 6.77 17.42
CA ILE A 56 5.08 5.62 18.25
C ILE A 56 4.17 6.07 19.40
N VAL A 57 4.58 7.10 20.15
CA VAL A 57 3.79 7.63 21.27
C VAL A 57 2.47 8.22 20.80
N SER A 58 2.46 8.83 19.60
CA SER A 58 1.27 9.45 19.02
C SER A 58 0.34 8.46 18.32
N LEU A 59 0.83 7.26 17.98
CA LEU A 59 0.08 6.29 17.18
C LEU A 59 -1.11 5.72 17.96
N ILE A 60 -0.90 5.30 19.21
CA ILE A 60 -1.96 4.65 20.00
C ILE A 60 -3.15 5.60 20.16
N PRO A 61 -2.98 6.85 20.65
CA PRO A 61 -4.12 7.75 20.80
C PRO A 61 -4.75 8.13 19.45
N MET A 62 -3.96 8.28 18.39
CA MET A 62 -4.49 8.56 17.05
C MET A 62 -5.34 7.40 16.53
N LEU A 63 -4.88 6.15 16.68
CA LEU A 63 -5.58 4.96 16.21
C LEU A 63 -6.88 4.73 16.99
N THR A 64 -6.84 4.86 18.32
CA THR A 64 -8.03 4.75 19.17
C THR A 64 -9.12 5.75 18.75
N VAL A 65 -8.75 7.00 18.50
CA VAL A 65 -9.72 8.05 18.16
C VAL A 65 -10.17 7.94 16.71
N ALA A 66 -9.29 7.56 15.78
CA ALA A 66 -9.66 7.33 14.39
C ALA A 66 -10.70 6.20 14.28
N LEU A 67 -10.47 5.07 14.97
CA LEU A 67 -11.42 3.95 15.02
C LEU A 67 -12.74 4.35 15.67
N SER A 68 -12.71 5.14 16.75
CA SER A 68 -13.92 5.69 17.37
C SER A 68 -14.72 6.58 16.41
N LEU A 69 -14.05 7.48 15.67
CA LEU A 69 -14.71 8.39 14.72
C LEU A 69 -15.31 7.64 13.53
N ILE A 70 -14.60 6.62 13.02
CA ILE A 70 -15.14 5.71 12.00
C ILE A 70 -16.39 5.02 12.58
N THR A 71 -16.31 4.46 13.79
CA THR A 71 -17.43 3.75 14.42
C THR A 71 -18.71 4.60 14.54
N ILE A 72 -18.56 5.87 14.94
CA ILE A 72 -19.66 6.84 15.09
C ILE A 72 -20.22 7.27 13.72
N THR A 73 -19.37 7.55 12.74
CA THR A 73 -19.79 8.13 11.45
C THR A 73 -20.40 7.10 10.48
N SER A 74 -20.05 5.83 10.59
CA SER A 74 -20.55 4.77 9.72
C SER A 74 -21.64 3.88 10.35
N GLY A 75 -22.14 4.21 11.55
CA GLY A 75 -23.15 3.40 12.26
C GLY A 75 -22.64 1.99 12.62
N LEU A 76 -21.34 1.91 12.94
CA LEU A 76 -20.55 0.68 12.89
C LEU A 76 -20.60 -0.18 14.16
N GLU A 77 -21.33 0.23 15.20
CA GLU A 77 -21.44 -0.53 16.46
C GLU A 77 -21.86 -1.99 16.22
N ASN A 78 -22.68 -2.25 15.19
CA ASN A 78 -23.15 -3.59 14.81
C ASN A 78 -22.25 -4.32 13.79
N ARG A 79 -21.11 -3.75 13.39
CA ARG A 79 -20.25 -4.26 12.29
C ARG A 79 -18.80 -4.55 12.70
N LYS A 80 -18.49 -4.51 14.00
CA LYS A 80 -17.15 -4.86 14.50
C LYS A 80 -16.69 -6.24 14.03
N GLU A 81 -17.60 -7.21 14.05
CA GLU A 81 -17.33 -8.58 13.59
C GLU A 81 -17.00 -8.66 12.09
N GLU A 82 -17.69 -7.88 11.25
CA GLU A 82 -17.46 -7.84 9.79
C GLU A 82 -16.07 -7.29 9.44
N ILE A 83 -15.59 -6.30 10.20
CA ILE A 83 -14.25 -5.72 10.04
C ILE A 83 -13.18 -6.70 10.51
N PHE A 84 -13.43 -7.36 11.64
CA PHE A 84 -12.53 -8.38 12.17
C PHE A 84 -12.41 -9.57 11.24
N ASP A 85 -13.50 -10.03 10.65
CA ASP A 85 -13.50 -11.11 9.65
C ASP A 85 -12.78 -10.66 8.36
N THR A 86 -12.90 -9.39 7.95
CA THR A 86 -12.14 -8.83 6.81
C THR A 86 -10.63 -8.79 7.09
N ILE A 87 -10.23 -8.29 8.27
CA ILE A 87 -8.82 -8.24 8.69
C ILE A 87 -8.24 -9.65 8.80
N ASN A 88 -8.99 -10.58 9.40
CA ASN A 88 -8.58 -11.96 9.54
C ASN A 88 -8.41 -12.63 8.17
N THR A 89 -9.36 -12.42 7.25
CA THR A 89 -9.27 -12.91 5.86
C THR A 89 -8.02 -12.36 5.15
N PHE A 90 -7.72 -11.07 5.30
CA PHE A 90 -6.53 -10.46 4.71
C PHE A 90 -5.20 -11.04 5.25
N ILE A 91 -5.14 -11.30 6.57
CA ILE A 91 -3.96 -11.87 7.23
C ILE A 91 -3.76 -13.33 6.81
N LEU A 92 -4.84 -14.10 6.71
CA LEU A 92 -4.82 -15.48 6.22
C LEU A 92 -4.38 -15.54 4.75
N GLN A 93 -4.86 -14.63 3.89
CA GLN A 93 -4.40 -14.49 2.50
C GLN A 93 -2.90 -14.18 2.41
N SER A 94 -2.38 -13.44 3.40
CA SER A 94 -0.95 -13.08 3.48
C SER A 94 -0.08 -14.18 4.10
N ASN A 95 -0.65 -15.34 4.42
CA ASN A 95 0.02 -16.49 5.05
C ASN A 95 0.69 -16.15 6.40
N ILE A 96 0.17 -15.16 7.12
CA ILE A 96 0.66 -14.74 8.43
C ILE A 96 -0.09 -15.55 9.48
N ASN A 97 0.53 -16.61 10.04
CA ASN A 97 -0.06 -17.46 11.09
C ASN A 97 -0.01 -16.79 12.47
N VAL A 98 -0.69 -15.66 12.65
CA VAL A 98 -0.85 -15.00 13.95
C VAL A 98 -2.29 -15.15 14.41
N ASP A 99 -2.50 -15.76 15.58
CA ASP A 99 -3.79 -15.71 16.26
C ASP A 99 -4.01 -14.29 16.78
N ILE A 100 -4.73 -13.49 15.98
CA ILE A 100 -4.96 -12.08 16.28
C ILE A 100 -6.19 -11.85 17.16
N ASN A 101 -6.94 -12.90 17.52
CA ASN A 101 -8.19 -12.75 18.26
C ASN A 101 -7.99 -11.96 19.57
N THR A 102 -6.93 -12.25 20.31
CA THR A 102 -6.58 -11.51 21.55
C THR A 102 -6.30 -10.02 21.29
N TYR A 103 -5.72 -9.66 20.14
CA TYR A 103 -5.49 -8.27 19.78
C TYR A 103 -6.77 -7.57 19.34
N LEU A 104 -7.62 -8.27 18.60
CA LEU A 104 -8.91 -7.75 18.15
C LEU A 104 -9.84 -7.48 19.34
N GLU A 105 -9.84 -8.34 20.36
CA GLU A 105 -10.54 -8.11 21.62
C GLU A 105 -10.02 -6.85 22.35
N THR A 106 -8.70 -6.71 22.47
CA THR A 106 -8.07 -5.51 23.08
C THR A 106 -8.42 -4.22 22.33
N ILE A 107 -8.46 -4.29 20.98
CA ILE A 107 -8.90 -3.17 20.14
C ILE A 107 -10.38 -2.88 20.33
N GLY A 108 -11.21 -3.92 20.47
CA GLY A 108 -12.64 -3.81 20.77
C GLY A 108 -12.90 -3.05 22.07
N GLU A 109 -12.19 -3.40 23.14
CA GLU A 109 -12.26 -2.73 24.44
C GLU A 109 -11.82 -1.25 24.38
N LEU A 110 -10.77 -0.95 23.60
CA LEU A 110 -10.31 0.41 23.34
C LEU A 110 -11.37 1.25 22.60
N ILE A 111 -12.09 0.63 21.65
CA ILE A 111 -13.18 1.29 20.92
C ILE A 111 -14.36 1.59 21.84
N ASP A 112 -14.75 0.64 22.70
CA ASP A 112 -15.87 0.81 23.65
C ASP A 112 -15.60 1.85 24.73
N THR A 113 -14.34 1.99 25.14
CA THR A 113 -13.93 3.06 26.06
C THR A 113 -13.92 4.43 25.37
N ALA A 114 -13.60 4.48 24.07
CA ALA A 114 -13.46 5.71 23.31
C ALA A 114 -14.81 6.35 22.90
N THR A 115 -15.86 5.55 22.66
CA THR A 115 -17.21 6.05 22.32
C THR A 115 -17.83 6.90 23.43
N GLN A 116 -17.48 6.67 24.69
CA GLN A 116 -18.02 7.41 25.84
C GLN A 116 -17.44 8.82 26.02
N ILE A 117 -16.31 9.16 25.37
CA ILE A 117 -15.56 10.41 25.63
C ILE A 117 -15.15 11.14 24.34
N GLY A 118 -15.96 11.04 23.28
CA GLY A 118 -15.59 11.43 21.91
C GLY A 118 -14.93 12.81 21.72
N ALA A 119 -15.32 13.83 22.49
CA ALA A 119 -14.71 15.16 22.41
C ALA A 119 -13.27 15.23 22.96
N ILE A 120 -12.98 14.53 24.07
CA ILE A 120 -11.64 14.49 24.66
C ILE A 120 -10.71 13.67 23.76
N GLY A 121 -11.22 12.57 23.20
CA GLY A 121 -10.51 11.79 22.19
C GLY A 121 -10.11 12.63 20.99
N PHE A 122 -11.02 13.43 20.43
CA PHE A 122 -10.71 14.31 19.30
C PHE A 122 -9.57 15.30 19.60
N VAL A 123 -9.57 15.92 20.78
CA VAL A 123 -8.47 16.82 21.20
C VAL A 123 -7.14 16.08 21.27
N ILE A 124 -7.13 14.87 21.84
CA ILE A 124 -5.94 14.02 21.92
C ILE A 124 -5.43 13.65 20.53
N LEU A 125 -6.31 13.29 19.58
CA LEU A 125 -5.92 13.00 18.20
C LEU A 125 -5.27 14.21 17.53
N VAL A 126 -5.88 15.39 17.64
CA VAL A 126 -5.32 16.62 17.06
C VAL A 126 -3.96 16.92 17.68
N PHE A 127 -3.81 16.76 18.99
CA PHE A 127 -2.53 16.94 19.68
C PHE A 127 -1.47 15.94 19.20
N SER A 128 -1.79 14.65 19.14
CA SER A 128 -0.89 13.59 18.68
C SER A 128 -0.47 13.78 17.22
N ALA A 129 -1.41 14.06 16.32
CA ALA A 129 -1.12 14.25 14.91
C ALA A 129 -0.30 15.52 14.64
N THR A 130 -0.57 16.62 15.38
CA THR A 130 0.24 17.84 15.31
C THR A 130 1.64 17.66 15.90
N ALA A 131 1.83 16.79 16.90
CA ALA A 131 3.14 16.47 17.44
C ALA A 131 4.05 15.81 16.39
N VAL A 132 3.52 14.83 15.63
CA VAL A 132 4.26 14.17 14.54
C VAL A 132 4.61 15.17 13.43
N LEU A 133 3.66 15.98 12.98
CA LEU A 133 3.90 17.01 11.96
C LEU A 133 4.94 18.04 12.42
N ARG A 134 4.90 18.45 13.68
CA ARG A 134 5.88 19.37 14.26
C ARG A 134 7.28 18.76 14.32
N SER A 135 7.38 17.48 14.71
CA SER A 135 8.66 16.76 14.74
C SER A 135 9.27 16.70 13.34
N LEU A 136 8.45 16.38 12.32
CA LEU A 136 8.86 16.34 10.93
C LEU A 136 9.25 17.74 10.37
N GLU A 137 8.46 18.79 10.66
CA GLU A 137 8.77 20.17 10.28
C GLU A 137 10.11 20.62 10.88
N ASN A 138 10.37 20.32 12.15
CA ASN A 138 11.62 20.68 12.80
C ASN A 138 12.82 20.00 12.14
N ALA A 139 12.73 18.71 11.86
CA ALA A 139 13.80 17.97 11.19
C ALA A 139 14.08 18.52 9.78
N PHE A 140 13.04 18.85 9.02
CA PHE A 140 13.19 19.49 7.72
C PHE A 140 13.81 20.88 7.86
N ASN A 141 13.37 21.70 8.81
CA ASN A 141 13.97 23.02 9.01
C ASN A 141 15.46 22.93 9.41
N GLU A 142 15.86 21.92 10.18
CA GLU A 142 17.26 21.63 10.51
C GLU A 142 18.08 21.21 9.27
N ILE A 143 17.50 20.38 8.41
CA ILE A 143 18.09 20.06 7.11
C ILE A 143 18.29 21.37 6.35
N TRP A 144 17.25 22.17 6.09
CA TRP A 144 17.37 23.42 5.33
C TRP A 144 18.08 24.57 6.07
N LYS A 145 18.55 24.35 7.31
CA LYS A 145 19.20 25.35 8.19
C LYS A 145 18.37 26.63 8.36
N ILE A 146 17.05 26.47 8.46
CA ILE A 146 16.09 27.57 8.61
C ILE A 146 15.99 27.94 10.09
N ARG A 147 16.35 29.19 10.42
CA ARG A 147 16.31 29.70 11.81
C ARG A 147 14.97 30.33 12.19
N SER A 148 14.09 30.61 11.23
CA SER A 148 12.79 31.24 11.45
C SER A 148 11.67 30.21 11.46
N ASN A 149 10.91 30.16 12.55
CA ASN A 149 9.70 29.34 12.65
C ASN A 149 8.49 30.03 12.02
N ARG A 150 7.56 29.24 11.47
CA ARG A 150 6.21 29.72 11.11
C ARG A 150 5.54 30.34 12.34
N SER A 151 4.75 31.40 12.13
CA SER A 151 3.94 31.97 13.21
C SER A 151 2.95 30.93 13.76
N LEU A 152 2.53 31.06 15.03
CA LEU A 152 1.60 30.11 15.65
C LEU A 152 0.31 29.96 14.83
N PHE A 153 -0.21 31.05 14.26
CA PHE A 153 -1.38 31.03 13.40
C PHE A 153 -1.13 30.27 12.09
N GLN A 154 0.00 30.50 11.41
CA GLN A 154 0.35 29.76 10.19
C GLN A 154 0.54 28.26 10.45
N LYS A 155 1.12 27.89 11.60
CA LYS A 155 1.23 26.48 12.02
C LYS A 155 -0.14 25.85 12.22
N PHE A 156 -1.04 26.53 12.92
CA PHE A 156 -2.41 26.06 13.12
C PHE A 156 -3.12 25.84 11.78
N VAL A 157 -3.11 26.86 10.90
CA VAL A 157 -3.75 26.78 9.59
C VAL A 157 -3.15 25.65 8.74
N PHE A 158 -1.83 25.58 8.63
CA PHE A 158 -1.15 24.55 7.84
C PHE A 158 -1.45 23.14 8.35
N TYR A 159 -1.26 22.90 9.66
CA TYR A 159 -1.53 21.57 10.24
C TYR A 159 -3.01 21.19 10.16
N PHE A 160 -3.92 22.13 10.40
CA PHE A 160 -5.35 21.90 10.24
C PHE A 160 -5.69 21.46 8.81
N PHE A 161 -5.17 22.15 7.79
CA PHE A 161 -5.40 21.78 6.40
C PHE A 161 -4.82 20.41 6.04
N VAL A 162 -3.59 20.09 6.49
CA VAL A 162 -2.99 18.78 6.25
C VAL A 162 -3.81 17.66 6.91
N LEU A 163 -4.28 17.87 8.15
CA LEU A 163 -5.03 16.87 8.91
C LEU A 163 -6.49 16.72 8.45
N ALA A 164 -7.15 17.80 8.04
CA ALA A 164 -8.55 17.76 7.60
C ALA A 164 -8.70 17.41 6.12
N ILE A 165 -7.91 18.04 5.24
CA ILE A 165 -8.05 17.89 3.78
C ILE A 165 -7.19 16.73 3.25
N GLY A 166 -6.03 16.45 3.84
CA GLY A 166 -5.12 15.40 3.37
C GLY A 166 -5.79 14.02 3.23
N PRO A 167 -6.40 13.47 4.29
CA PRO A 167 -7.12 12.19 4.22
C PRO A 167 -8.28 12.20 3.23
N LEU A 168 -9.03 13.32 3.14
CA LEU A 168 -10.13 13.45 2.20
C LEU A 168 -9.65 13.38 0.74
N LEU A 169 -8.57 14.09 0.41
CA LEU A 169 -7.95 14.03 -0.92
C LEU A 169 -7.41 12.63 -1.24
N PHE A 170 -6.86 11.93 -0.25
CA PHE A 170 -6.40 10.55 -0.42
C PHE A 170 -7.58 9.62 -0.78
N VAL A 171 -8.68 9.67 0.00
CA VAL A 171 -9.87 8.84 -0.26
C VAL A 171 -10.51 9.15 -1.62
N ILE A 172 -10.63 10.43 -1.97
CA ILE A 172 -11.14 10.85 -3.29
C ILE A 172 -10.21 10.37 -4.41
N GLY A 173 -8.90 10.57 -4.25
CA GLY A 173 -7.90 10.14 -5.22
C GLY A 173 -7.90 8.63 -5.44
N GLU A 174 -7.98 7.86 -4.36
CA GLU A 174 -8.10 6.40 -4.41
C GLU A 174 -9.41 5.96 -5.09
N GLY A 175 -10.53 6.59 -4.77
CA GLY A 175 -11.83 6.31 -5.40
C GLY A 175 -11.83 6.58 -6.90
N ILE A 176 -11.24 7.71 -7.33
CA ILE A 176 -11.07 8.04 -8.76
C ILE A 176 -10.13 7.02 -9.43
N ALA A 177 -9.00 6.69 -8.81
CA ALA A 177 -8.04 5.73 -9.34
C ALA A 177 -8.69 4.35 -9.52
N LYS A 178 -9.36 3.82 -8.48
CA LYS A 178 -10.09 2.54 -8.52
C LYS A 178 -11.13 2.54 -9.63
N LYS A 179 -12.02 3.53 -9.67
CA LYS A 179 -13.06 3.63 -10.71
C LYS A 179 -12.47 3.69 -12.13
N THR A 180 -11.34 4.38 -12.30
CA THR A 180 -10.65 4.48 -13.59
C THR A 180 -9.98 3.15 -13.97
N ILE A 181 -9.32 2.49 -13.01
CA ILE A 181 -8.72 1.16 -13.20
C ILE A 181 -9.82 0.14 -13.57
N ASP A 182 -10.92 0.12 -12.82
CA ASP A 182 -12.05 -0.79 -12.99
C ASP A 182 -12.75 -0.57 -14.34
N PHE A 183 -12.82 0.67 -14.83
CA PHE A 183 -13.38 0.96 -16.14
C PHE A 183 -12.61 0.26 -17.28
N PHE A 184 -11.29 0.16 -17.16
CA PHE A 184 -10.45 -0.53 -18.14
C PHE A 184 -10.23 -2.01 -17.85
N ARG A 185 -10.79 -2.51 -16.73
CA ARG A 185 -10.67 -3.91 -16.32
C ARG A 185 -11.38 -4.83 -17.31
N PRO A 186 -10.76 -5.95 -17.74
CA PRO A 186 -11.47 -6.99 -18.48
C PRO A 186 -12.63 -7.57 -17.67
N SER A 187 -13.74 -7.90 -18.33
CA SER A 187 -14.93 -8.44 -17.64
C SER A 187 -14.65 -9.74 -16.86
N HIS A 188 -15.46 -10.00 -15.85
CA HIS A 188 -15.42 -11.21 -15.04
C HIS A 188 -16.42 -12.26 -15.52
N TYR A 189 -16.08 -13.52 -15.34
CA TYR A 189 -17.01 -14.64 -15.44
C TYR A 189 -17.50 -15.00 -14.04
N PHE A 190 -18.78 -15.32 -13.89
CA PHE A 190 -19.43 -15.52 -12.60
C PHE A 190 -19.91 -16.94 -12.35
N SER A 191 -20.42 -17.60 -13.39
CA SER A 191 -21.04 -18.91 -13.25
C SER A 191 -20.87 -19.71 -14.53
N MET A 192 -20.70 -21.01 -14.38
CA MET A 192 -20.65 -21.96 -15.48
C MET A 192 -21.39 -23.23 -15.13
N GLU A 193 -21.90 -23.91 -16.16
CA GLU A 193 -22.59 -25.18 -16.01
C GLU A 193 -22.37 -26.05 -17.25
N LYS A 194 -22.30 -27.36 -17.04
CA LYS A 194 -22.12 -28.35 -18.11
C LYS A 194 -23.49 -28.86 -18.54
N ASP A 195 -23.72 -28.89 -19.85
CA ASP A 195 -24.95 -29.44 -20.42
C ASP A 195 -24.88 -30.97 -20.55
N PRO A 196 -26.02 -31.66 -20.80
CA PRO A 196 -26.05 -33.12 -20.95
C PRO A 196 -25.20 -33.66 -22.10
N PHE A 197 -24.85 -32.82 -23.08
CA PHE A 197 -24.01 -33.18 -24.23
C PHE A 197 -22.52 -32.90 -23.98
N GLY A 198 -22.17 -32.46 -22.76
CA GLY A 198 -20.80 -32.18 -22.35
C GLY A 198 -20.24 -30.84 -22.83
N LYS A 199 -21.09 -29.93 -23.32
CA LYS A 199 -20.69 -28.54 -23.62
C LYS A 199 -20.82 -27.69 -22.37
N ILE A 200 -20.06 -26.60 -22.30
CA ILE A 200 -19.97 -25.79 -21.08
C ILE A 200 -20.48 -24.40 -21.37
N TRP A 201 -21.50 -23.99 -20.64
CA TRP A 201 -22.04 -22.65 -20.72
C TRP A 201 -21.43 -21.77 -19.65
N VAL A 202 -21.11 -20.53 -20.00
CA VAL A 202 -20.46 -19.55 -19.12
C VAL A 202 -21.21 -18.24 -19.18
N SER A 203 -21.40 -17.63 -18.01
CA SER A 203 -22.03 -16.32 -17.82
C SER A 203 -21.10 -15.35 -17.09
N GLY A 204 -21.26 -14.04 -17.33
CA GLY A 204 -20.44 -13.01 -16.72
C GLY A 204 -20.94 -11.58 -16.94
N GLU A 205 -20.06 -10.60 -16.71
CA GLU A 205 -20.37 -9.17 -16.87
C GLU A 205 -20.55 -8.75 -18.34
N ASN A 206 -21.22 -7.62 -18.56
CA ASN A 206 -21.39 -6.98 -19.87
C ASN A 206 -21.97 -7.93 -20.94
N GLY A 207 -23.11 -8.56 -20.63
CA GLY A 207 -23.83 -9.42 -21.57
C GLY A 207 -23.11 -10.73 -21.90
N THR A 208 -22.08 -11.09 -21.13
CA THR A 208 -21.32 -12.31 -21.37
C THR A 208 -22.22 -13.52 -21.10
N LEU A 209 -22.65 -14.18 -22.17
CA LEU A 209 -23.27 -15.50 -22.16
C LEU A 209 -22.80 -16.28 -23.40
N PHE A 210 -22.04 -17.36 -23.19
CA PHE A 210 -21.48 -18.13 -24.30
C PHE A 210 -21.35 -19.62 -23.95
N ARG A 211 -21.17 -20.44 -24.99
CA ARG A 211 -20.96 -21.88 -24.87
C ARG A 211 -19.63 -22.28 -25.47
N MET A 212 -18.93 -23.16 -24.76
CA MET A 212 -17.71 -23.82 -25.21
C MET A 212 -17.97 -25.27 -25.58
N ASP A 213 -17.22 -25.77 -26.55
CA ASP A 213 -17.15 -27.20 -26.84
C ASP A 213 -16.39 -27.97 -25.75
N SER A 214 -16.32 -29.29 -25.88
CA SER A 214 -15.58 -30.17 -24.95
C SER A 214 -14.07 -29.92 -24.95
N ASN A 215 -13.54 -29.23 -25.96
CA ASN A 215 -12.14 -28.80 -26.06
C ASN A 215 -11.93 -27.37 -25.52
N LEU A 216 -12.94 -26.81 -24.85
CA LEU A 216 -12.93 -25.46 -24.27
C LEU A 216 -12.74 -24.33 -25.31
N LYS A 217 -13.07 -24.59 -26.56
CA LYS A 217 -13.13 -23.56 -27.60
C LYS A 217 -14.52 -22.94 -27.60
N LYS A 218 -14.57 -21.61 -27.61
CA LYS A 218 -15.83 -20.87 -27.72
C LYS A 218 -16.47 -21.16 -29.08
N GLU A 219 -17.64 -21.79 -29.05
CA GLU A 219 -18.40 -22.22 -30.24
C GLU A 219 -19.59 -21.29 -30.52
N TYR A 220 -20.21 -20.77 -29.45
CA TYR A 220 -21.44 -19.98 -29.53
C TYR A 220 -21.38 -18.82 -28.55
N SER A 221 -21.97 -17.69 -28.92
CA SER A 221 -22.21 -16.53 -28.04
C SER A 221 -23.65 -16.10 -28.27
N ILE A 222 -24.35 -15.68 -27.22
CA ILE A 222 -25.70 -15.13 -27.37
C ILE A 222 -25.68 -13.96 -28.37
N ARG A 223 -26.73 -13.87 -29.19
CA ARG A 223 -26.96 -12.77 -30.12
C ARG A 223 -28.36 -12.20 -29.88
N GLU A 224 -28.53 -10.90 -30.07
CA GLU A 224 -29.81 -10.24 -29.80
C GLU A 224 -30.95 -10.72 -30.72
N ASP A 225 -30.65 -11.16 -31.95
CA ASP A 225 -31.64 -11.72 -32.89
C ASP A 225 -32.23 -13.06 -32.44
N GLU A 226 -31.59 -13.73 -31.47
CA GLU A 226 -32.07 -14.98 -30.90
C GLU A 226 -32.96 -14.76 -29.67
N ILE A 227 -33.21 -13.51 -29.26
CA ILE A 227 -34.01 -13.18 -28.08
C ILE A 227 -35.37 -12.68 -28.53
N ASP A 228 -36.43 -13.28 -27.97
CA ASP A 228 -37.80 -12.83 -28.21
C ASP A 228 -38.08 -11.52 -27.45
N PHE A 229 -37.77 -10.39 -28.10
CA PHE A 229 -38.11 -9.05 -27.62
C PHE A 229 -39.56 -8.64 -27.94
N GLU A 230 -40.30 -9.41 -28.72
CA GLU A 230 -41.70 -9.12 -29.03
C GLU A 230 -42.63 -9.58 -27.90
N ASN A 231 -42.28 -10.68 -27.21
CA ASN A 231 -43.07 -11.28 -26.14
C ASN A 231 -42.39 -11.20 -24.76
N ILE A 232 -41.88 -10.03 -24.38
CA ILE A 232 -41.25 -9.81 -23.07
C ILE A 232 -42.27 -10.02 -21.95
N ARG A 233 -41.96 -10.91 -21.00
CA ARG A 233 -42.75 -11.07 -19.76
C ARG A 233 -42.27 -10.08 -18.70
N CYS A 234 -43.16 -9.22 -18.23
CA CYS A 234 -42.85 -8.15 -17.29
C CYS A 234 -43.42 -8.47 -15.91
N LEU A 235 -42.58 -8.45 -14.88
CA LEU A 235 -42.98 -8.79 -13.52
C LEU A 235 -42.51 -7.72 -12.54
N ASP A 236 -43.32 -7.44 -11.53
CA ASP A 236 -42.89 -6.70 -10.35
C ASP A 236 -42.18 -7.63 -9.33
N ASN A 237 -41.82 -7.07 -8.17
CA ASN A 237 -41.17 -7.80 -7.08
C ASN A 237 -42.07 -8.81 -6.34
N LEU A 238 -43.37 -8.83 -6.63
CA LEU A 238 -44.34 -9.79 -6.10
C LEU A 238 -44.66 -10.90 -7.11
N GLY A 239 -44.15 -10.79 -8.34
CA GLY A 239 -44.49 -11.69 -9.46
C GLY A 239 -45.79 -11.30 -10.17
N GLY A 240 -46.31 -10.09 -9.92
CA GLY A 240 -47.44 -9.52 -10.63
C GLY A 240 -47.05 -9.08 -12.04
N ARG A 241 -47.89 -9.40 -13.03
CA ARG A 241 -47.63 -9.03 -14.44
C ARG A 241 -47.82 -7.52 -14.63
N LEU A 242 -46.85 -6.88 -15.27
CA LEU A 242 -46.92 -5.46 -15.65
C LEU A 242 -47.28 -5.34 -17.14
N ASP A 243 -48.05 -4.30 -17.48
CA ASP A 243 -48.51 -4.06 -18.86
C ASP A 243 -47.44 -3.43 -19.77
N LEU A 244 -46.43 -2.78 -19.19
CA LEU A 244 -45.38 -2.05 -19.90
C LEU A 244 -44.00 -2.42 -19.34
N CYS A 245 -43.12 -2.92 -20.19
CA CYS A 245 -41.68 -3.06 -19.90
C CYS A 245 -40.86 -2.04 -20.65
N LYS A 246 -39.76 -1.62 -20.04
CA LYS A 246 -38.64 -1.09 -20.80
C LYS A 246 -37.87 -2.26 -21.42
N LYS A 247 -37.53 -2.19 -22.71
CA LYS A 247 -36.64 -3.18 -23.34
C LYS A 247 -35.31 -3.21 -22.56
N PRO A 248 -34.91 -4.35 -21.97
CA PRO A 248 -33.66 -4.45 -21.23
C PRO A 248 -32.46 -4.44 -22.18
N ASP A 249 -31.36 -3.81 -21.74
CA ASP A 249 -30.09 -3.84 -22.44
C ASP A 249 -29.31 -5.10 -22.04
N ILE A 250 -29.34 -6.10 -22.90
CA ILE A 250 -28.72 -7.40 -22.66
C ILE A 250 -27.20 -7.30 -22.63
N GLN A 251 -26.60 -6.41 -23.45
CA GLN A 251 -25.14 -6.23 -23.50
C GLN A 251 -24.61 -5.48 -22.28
N ALA A 252 -25.43 -4.66 -21.62
CA ALA A 252 -25.09 -4.00 -20.36
C ALA A 252 -25.53 -4.78 -19.10
N SER A 253 -26.09 -5.98 -19.28
CA SER A 253 -26.59 -6.82 -18.19
C SER A 253 -25.53 -7.79 -17.70
N ASP A 254 -25.33 -7.86 -16.38
CA ASP A 254 -24.39 -8.79 -15.77
C ASP A 254 -25.11 -10.10 -15.45
N PHE A 255 -24.76 -11.18 -16.16
CA PHE A 255 -25.33 -12.51 -15.96
C PHE A 255 -24.56 -13.24 -14.86
N ILE A 256 -25.15 -13.28 -13.66
CA ILE A 256 -24.51 -13.76 -12.42
C ILE A 256 -24.66 -15.27 -12.21
N ARG A 257 -25.67 -15.87 -12.84
CA ARG A 257 -25.97 -17.30 -12.71
C ARG A 257 -26.41 -17.87 -14.03
N ILE A 258 -25.91 -19.07 -14.30
CA ILE A 258 -26.45 -19.96 -15.30
C ILE A 258 -26.77 -21.29 -14.63
N LYS A 259 -27.92 -21.87 -14.98
CA LYS A 259 -28.39 -23.16 -14.50
C LYS A 259 -28.90 -24.00 -15.66
N ILE A 260 -28.64 -25.31 -15.67
CA ILE A 260 -29.16 -26.24 -16.66
C ILE A 260 -29.89 -27.37 -15.94
N ARG A 261 -31.21 -27.46 -16.15
CA ARG A 261 -32.08 -28.47 -15.52
C ARG A 261 -33.01 -29.03 -16.59
N GLU A 262 -33.10 -30.37 -16.68
CA GLU A 262 -33.98 -31.07 -17.64
C GLU A 262 -33.83 -30.60 -19.09
N GLY A 263 -32.59 -30.27 -19.51
CA GLY A 263 -32.32 -29.82 -20.88
C GLY A 263 -32.75 -28.38 -21.19
N ILE A 264 -33.07 -27.58 -20.16
CA ILE A 264 -33.40 -26.17 -20.27
C ILE A 264 -32.32 -25.33 -19.59
N ILE A 265 -31.90 -24.26 -20.27
CA ILE A 265 -30.90 -23.31 -19.80
C ILE A 265 -31.63 -22.10 -19.21
N TYR A 266 -31.22 -21.71 -18.02
CA TYR A 266 -31.69 -20.51 -17.32
C TYR A 266 -30.49 -19.60 -17.10
N ALA A 267 -30.52 -18.39 -17.65
CA ALA A 267 -29.49 -17.37 -17.42
C ALA A 267 -30.11 -16.17 -16.70
N LEU A 268 -29.60 -15.88 -15.50
CA LEU A 268 -30.11 -14.85 -14.61
C LEU A 268 -29.13 -13.68 -14.54
N SER A 269 -29.64 -12.48 -14.75
CA SER A 269 -28.92 -11.23 -14.54
C SER A 269 -29.18 -10.63 -13.17
N ALA A 270 -28.15 -9.96 -12.62
CA ALA A 270 -28.28 -9.15 -11.41
C ALA A 270 -29.36 -8.05 -11.54
N LYS A 271 -29.58 -7.49 -12.74
CA LYS A 271 -30.51 -6.38 -13.00
C LYS A 271 -31.91 -6.83 -13.44
N GLY A 272 -32.35 -8.00 -12.99
CA GLY A 272 -33.73 -8.43 -13.22
C GLY A 272 -34.02 -9.03 -14.60
N VAL A 273 -33.00 -9.50 -15.34
CA VAL A 273 -33.23 -10.21 -16.61
C VAL A 273 -33.13 -11.72 -16.39
N LEU A 274 -34.14 -12.47 -16.81
CA LEU A 274 -34.11 -13.93 -16.87
C LEU A 274 -34.33 -14.38 -18.31
N LEU A 275 -33.34 -15.11 -18.84
CA LEU A 275 -33.40 -15.75 -20.14
C LEU A 275 -33.58 -17.25 -19.97
N ILE A 276 -34.54 -17.82 -20.70
CA ILE A 276 -34.83 -19.26 -20.68
C ILE A 276 -34.79 -19.81 -22.10
N LYS A 277 -34.13 -20.95 -22.29
CA LYS A 277 -34.03 -21.61 -23.59
C LYS A 277 -33.84 -23.12 -23.44
N PRO A 278 -34.73 -23.96 -24.00
CA PRO A 278 -34.41 -25.37 -24.22
C PRO A 278 -33.15 -25.51 -25.08
N ILE A 279 -32.24 -26.44 -24.77
CA ILE A 279 -30.92 -26.52 -25.43
C ILE A 279 -31.01 -26.58 -26.97
N GLU A 280 -32.01 -27.28 -27.49
CA GLU A 280 -32.23 -27.46 -28.93
C GLU A 280 -33.08 -26.35 -29.58
N ALA A 281 -33.68 -25.47 -28.78
CA ALA A 281 -34.50 -24.39 -29.32
C ALA A 281 -33.62 -23.33 -30.01
N PRO A 282 -34.15 -22.59 -31.00
CA PRO A 282 -33.41 -21.50 -31.64
C PRO A 282 -33.47 -20.20 -30.81
N VAL A 283 -34.57 -19.95 -30.10
CA VAL A 283 -34.91 -18.66 -29.50
C VAL A 283 -34.87 -18.71 -27.96
N TRP A 284 -34.42 -17.62 -27.34
CA TRP A 284 -34.48 -17.35 -25.92
C TRP A 284 -35.76 -16.60 -25.57
N THR A 285 -36.49 -17.09 -24.56
CA THR A 285 -37.59 -16.34 -23.96
C THR A 285 -37.04 -15.39 -22.89
N LEU A 286 -37.59 -14.18 -22.85
CA LEU A 286 -37.12 -13.10 -22.00
C LEU A 286 -38.18 -12.74 -20.96
N THR A 287 -37.77 -12.77 -19.69
CA THR A 287 -38.53 -12.23 -18.56
C THR A 287 -37.75 -11.07 -17.93
N SER A 288 -38.41 -9.94 -17.73
CA SER A 288 -37.86 -8.72 -17.11
C SER A 288 -38.57 -8.45 -15.80
N PHE A 289 -37.80 -8.38 -14.72
CA PHE A 289 -38.24 -8.02 -13.39
C PHE A 289 -37.87 -6.56 -13.13
N GLU A 290 -38.87 -5.69 -12.98
CA GLU A 290 -38.68 -4.25 -12.85
C GLU A 290 -38.33 -3.85 -11.42
N GLY A 291 -37.30 -3.02 -11.26
CA GLY A 291 -36.92 -2.42 -9.97
C GLY A 291 -36.36 -3.39 -8.92
N VAL A 292 -35.87 -4.57 -9.34
CA VAL A 292 -35.31 -5.58 -8.45
C VAL A 292 -33.85 -5.90 -8.76
N GLU A 293 -33.13 -6.37 -7.75
CA GLU A 293 -31.82 -6.98 -7.90
C GLU A 293 -31.90 -8.46 -7.52
N LEU A 294 -31.36 -9.32 -8.37
CA LEU A 294 -31.43 -10.78 -8.22
C LEU A 294 -30.07 -11.35 -7.78
N LYS A 295 -30.08 -12.47 -7.04
CA LYS A 295 -28.89 -13.08 -6.40
C LYS A 295 -28.65 -14.51 -6.85
N ASP A 296 -29.68 -15.35 -6.86
CA ASP A 296 -29.56 -16.77 -7.22
C ASP A 296 -30.85 -17.28 -7.88
N ILE A 297 -30.73 -18.41 -8.57
CA ILE A 297 -31.86 -19.12 -9.20
C ILE A 297 -31.71 -20.62 -8.96
N GLU A 298 -32.83 -21.29 -8.72
CA GLU A 298 -32.91 -22.74 -8.74
C GLU A 298 -34.19 -23.16 -9.47
N ALA A 299 -34.04 -23.91 -10.55
CA ALA A 299 -35.17 -24.47 -11.28
C ALA A 299 -35.32 -25.94 -10.89
N THR A 300 -36.55 -26.38 -10.60
CA THR A 300 -36.87 -27.81 -10.43
C THR A 300 -37.26 -28.46 -11.74
N ASN A 301 -38.05 -27.73 -12.54
CA ASN A 301 -38.48 -28.06 -13.90
C ASN A 301 -38.85 -26.76 -14.65
N GLN A 302 -39.35 -26.88 -15.88
CA GLN A 302 -39.73 -25.74 -16.74
C GLN A 302 -40.78 -24.79 -16.16
N ASN A 303 -41.61 -25.26 -15.22
CA ASN A 303 -42.73 -24.49 -14.67
C ASN A 303 -42.55 -24.12 -13.20
N ASN A 304 -41.47 -24.54 -12.55
CA ASN A 304 -41.25 -24.33 -11.13
C ASN A 304 -39.80 -23.85 -10.92
N ILE A 305 -39.68 -22.52 -10.83
CA ILE A 305 -38.42 -21.79 -10.75
C ILE A 305 -38.45 -20.94 -9.48
N PHE A 306 -37.38 -20.97 -8.70
CA PHE A 306 -37.20 -20.11 -7.55
C PHE A 306 -36.12 -19.09 -7.81
N ILE A 307 -36.41 -17.84 -7.51
CA ILE A 307 -35.49 -16.71 -7.69
C ILE A 307 -35.27 -16.07 -6.33
N ILE A 308 -34.01 -15.94 -5.94
CA ILE A 308 -33.61 -15.23 -4.74
C ILE A 308 -33.27 -13.79 -5.13
N PHE A 309 -33.91 -12.83 -4.47
CA PHE A 309 -33.59 -11.41 -4.58
C PHE A 309 -32.36 -11.08 -3.72
N LYS A 310 -31.67 -9.97 -4.03
CA LYS A 310 -30.49 -9.55 -3.26
C LYS A 310 -30.79 -9.22 -1.79
N ASN A 311 -32.02 -8.85 -1.47
CA ASN A 311 -32.49 -8.65 -0.09
C ASN A 311 -32.81 -9.96 0.66
N GLY A 312 -32.63 -11.11 0.01
CA GLY A 312 -32.86 -12.45 0.56
C GLY A 312 -34.31 -12.94 0.50
N GLU A 313 -35.22 -12.17 -0.09
CA GLU A 313 -36.56 -12.64 -0.39
C GLU A 313 -36.54 -13.66 -1.53
N ILE A 314 -37.57 -14.50 -1.60
CA ILE A 314 -37.70 -15.53 -2.63
C ILE A 314 -39.01 -15.34 -3.39
N LEU A 315 -38.95 -15.45 -4.72
CA LEU A 315 -40.09 -15.58 -5.60
C LEU A 315 -40.17 -17.01 -6.14
N HIS A 316 -41.32 -17.65 -5.99
CA HIS A 316 -41.68 -18.83 -6.76
C HIS A 316 -42.25 -18.34 -8.09
N TYR A 317 -41.42 -18.40 -9.13
CA TYR A 317 -41.72 -18.00 -10.48
C TYR A 317 -42.29 -19.17 -11.29
N ILE A 318 -43.48 -18.95 -11.84
CA ILE A 318 -44.20 -19.91 -12.69
C ILE A 318 -44.44 -19.21 -14.04
N PRO A 319 -43.70 -19.55 -15.11
CA PRO A 319 -43.80 -18.87 -16.38
C PRO A 319 -45.22 -18.84 -16.97
N GLU A 320 -45.91 -19.97 -16.96
CA GLU A 320 -47.26 -20.13 -17.55
C GLU A 320 -48.40 -19.94 -16.51
N GLY A 321 -48.11 -19.33 -15.37
CA GLY A 321 -49.05 -19.26 -14.25
C GLY A 321 -48.94 -17.98 -13.41
N ILE A 322 -49.51 -18.04 -12.21
CA ILE A 322 -49.41 -16.96 -11.24
C ILE A 322 -48.17 -17.20 -10.39
N SER A 323 -47.23 -16.28 -10.45
CA SER A 323 -46.06 -16.29 -9.58
C SER A 323 -46.43 -15.76 -8.19
N PHE A 324 -45.78 -16.26 -7.15
CA PHE A 324 -46.09 -15.88 -5.77
C PHE A 324 -44.86 -15.99 -4.86
N LYS A 325 -44.90 -15.28 -3.73
CA LYS A 325 -43.90 -15.46 -2.66
C LYS A 325 -44.26 -16.71 -1.85
N PRO A 326 -43.33 -17.67 -1.62
CA PRO A 326 -43.60 -18.85 -0.80
C PRO A 326 -44.08 -18.50 0.61
N ILE A 327 -44.79 -19.43 1.25
CA ILE A 327 -45.27 -19.26 2.63
C ILE A 327 -44.18 -19.75 3.59
N PHE A 328 -43.64 -18.83 4.38
CA PHE A 328 -42.68 -19.12 5.45
C PHE A 328 -43.42 -19.14 6.79
N LYS A 329 -43.48 -20.32 7.42
CA LYS A 329 -44.11 -20.44 8.75
C LYS A 329 -43.27 -19.72 9.81
N ASP A 330 -43.96 -19.21 10.83
CA ASP A 330 -43.40 -18.48 11.98
C ASP A 330 -42.72 -17.12 11.70
N ARG A 331 -42.93 -16.53 10.50
CA ARG A 331 -42.56 -15.14 10.10
C ARG A 331 -41.27 -14.59 10.74
N LEU A 332 -40.21 -15.40 10.79
CA LEU A 332 -38.87 -14.87 11.01
C LEU A 332 -38.48 -14.06 9.76
N LYS A 333 -37.76 -12.95 9.97
CA LYS A 333 -37.19 -12.16 8.87
C LYS A 333 -36.17 -13.05 8.14
N MET A 334 -36.60 -13.67 7.04
CA MET A 334 -35.78 -14.56 6.23
C MET A 334 -34.86 -13.75 5.30
N ASN A 335 -33.61 -14.19 5.21
CA ASN A 335 -32.62 -13.64 4.29
C ASN A 335 -31.87 -14.78 3.60
N ALA A 336 -32.45 -15.30 2.52
CA ALA A 336 -31.96 -16.50 1.85
C ALA A 336 -30.59 -16.29 1.20
N SER A 337 -29.68 -17.22 1.45
CA SER A 337 -28.36 -17.27 0.83
C SER A 337 -28.32 -18.25 -0.33
N LYS A 338 -28.95 -19.42 -0.16
CA LYS A 338 -28.99 -20.51 -1.14
C LYS A 338 -30.33 -21.22 -1.10
N ILE A 339 -30.82 -21.63 -2.26
CA ILE A 339 -31.94 -22.54 -2.41
C ILE A 339 -31.50 -23.76 -3.22
N TYR A 340 -31.97 -24.93 -2.81
CA TYR A 340 -31.54 -26.20 -3.38
C TYR A 340 -32.71 -27.19 -3.39
N PHE A 341 -32.95 -27.81 -4.55
CA PHE A 341 -33.97 -28.83 -4.74
C PHE A 341 -33.35 -30.09 -5.31
N PRO A 342 -33.12 -31.14 -4.49
CA PRO A 342 -32.64 -32.42 -5.02
C PRO A 342 -33.67 -33.08 -5.94
N ASP A 343 -34.96 -32.91 -5.68
CA ASP A 343 -36.06 -33.39 -6.51
C ASP A 343 -37.18 -32.34 -6.60
N SER A 344 -38.28 -32.64 -7.31
CA SER A 344 -39.38 -31.69 -7.54
C SER A 344 -40.30 -31.48 -6.33
N SER A 345 -40.16 -32.29 -5.27
CA SER A 345 -41.01 -32.27 -4.07
C SER A 345 -40.28 -31.76 -2.83
N LYS A 346 -39.00 -32.12 -2.66
CA LYS A 346 -38.18 -31.74 -1.51
C LYS A 346 -37.31 -30.54 -1.85
N GLY A 347 -37.39 -29.50 -1.03
CA GLY A 347 -36.62 -28.28 -1.18
C GLY A 347 -36.00 -27.83 0.14
N TYR A 348 -34.83 -27.22 0.05
CA TYR A 348 -34.10 -26.67 1.18
C TYR A 348 -33.66 -25.24 0.88
N ILE A 349 -33.77 -24.36 1.88
CA ILE A 349 -33.21 -23.01 1.83
C ILE A 349 -32.26 -22.85 3.00
N ALA A 350 -31.08 -22.30 2.72
CA ALA A 350 -30.13 -21.82 3.70
C ALA A 350 -30.27 -20.31 3.78
N ASP A 351 -30.21 -19.76 4.99
CA ASP A 351 -30.25 -18.32 5.21
C ASP A 351 -29.04 -17.79 5.96
N GLU A 352 -28.87 -16.47 5.89
CA GLU A 352 -27.75 -15.75 6.52
C GLU A 352 -27.90 -15.65 8.05
N SER A 353 -29.01 -16.09 8.63
CA SER A 353 -29.28 -16.05 10.07
C SER A 353 -28.97 -17.35 10.81
N GLY A 354 -28.53 -18.38 10.06
CA GLY A 354 -28.25 -19.72 10.56
C GLY A 354 -29.46 -20.65 10.64
N THR A 355 -30.50 -20.38 9.85
CA THR A 355 -31.71 -21.21 9.75
C THR A 355 -31.70 -21.98 8.43
N VAL A 356 -32.04 -23.26 8.51
CA VAL A 356 -32.38 -24.07 7.33
C VAL A 356 -33.89 -24.20 7.24
N TRP A 357 -34.44 -24.01 6.05
CA TRP A 357 -35.87 -24.15 5.80
C TRP A 357 -36.12 -25.35 4.91
N THR A 358 -37.06 -26.20 5.31
CA THR A 358 -37.38 -27.42 4.58
C THR A 358 -38.79 -27.34 3.99
N SER A 359 -38.95 -27.82 2.76
CA SER A 359 -40.23 -28.01 2.09
C SER A 359 -40.33 -29.45 1.59
N ASN A 360 -41.52 -30.02 1.70
CA ASN A 360 -41.89 -31.34 1.16
C ASN A 360 -43.04 -31.26 0.16
N ASP A 361 -43.45 -30.05 -0.22
CA ASP A 361 -44.58 -29.80 -1.13
C ASP A 361 -44.15 -29.14 -2.43
N GLY A 362 -42.85 -29.19 -2.78
CA GLY A 362 -42.31 -28.56 -3.98
C GLY A 362 -42.08 -27.05 -3.84
N GLY A 363 -41.96 -26.56 -2.61
CA GLY A 363 -41.61 -25.17 -2.29
C GLY A 363 -42.78 -24.22 -2.14
N PHE A 364 -43.99 -24.71 -1.85
CA PHE A 364 -45.14 -23.84 -1.51
C PHE A 364 -45.06 -23.40 -0.05
N ASN A 365 -44.75 -24.33 0.85
CA ASN A 365 -44.58 -24.06 2.28
C ASN A 365 -43.17 -24.45 2.74
N PHE A 366 -42.57 -23.56 3.53
CA PHE A 366 -41.26 -23.77 4.15
C PHE A 366 -41.36 -23.70 5.67
N TYR A 367 -40.70 -24.66 6.32
CA TYR A 367 -40.65 -24.82 7.77
C TYR A 367 -39.24 -24.53 8.28
N PRO A 368 -39.06 -23.60 9.24
CA PRO A 368 -37.75 -23.25 9.74
C PRO A 368 -37.21 -24.29 10.74
N ASN A 369 -35.90 -24.53 10.67
CA ASN A 369 -35.12 -25.20 11.71
C ASN A 369 -33.85 -24.38 11.96
N ARG A 370 -33.79 -23.67 13.09
CA ARG A 370 -32.65 -22.81 13.41
C ARG A 370 -31.54 -23.63 14.04
N LEU A 371 -30.39 -23.70 13.36
CA LEU A 371 -29.24 -24.49 13.80
C LEU A 371 -28.16 -23.64 14.46
N THR A 372 -28.01 -22.38 14.02
CA THR A 372 -26.94 -21.49 14.49
C THR A 372 -27.34 -20.01 14.33
N HIS A 373 -26.40 -19.10 14.61
CA HIS A 373 -26.48 -17.66 14.37
C HIS A 373 -25.58 -17.19 13.21
N LEU A 374 -24.81 -18.10 12.63
CA LEU A 374 -23.86 -17.83 11.55
C LEU A 374 -24.48 -18.11 10.18
N ALA A 375 -24.02 -17.42 9.14
CA ALA A 375 -24.59 -17.58 7.80
C ALA A 375 -24.21 -18.92 7.16
N PHE A 376 -25.19 -19.55 6.49
CA PHE A 376 -24.96 -20.67 5.60
C PHE A 376 -24.71 -20.18 4.17
N HIS A 377 -23.84 -20.88 3.43
CA HIS A 377 -23.44 -20.52 2.07
C HIS A 377 -23.86 -21.52 0.99
N ASP A 378 -23.95 -22.82 1.33
CA ASP A 378 -24.29 -23.86 0.38
C ASP A 378 -24.98 -25.05 1.05
N ILE A 379 -25.77 -25.77 0.24
CA ILE A 379 -26.48 -26.99 0.60
C ILE A 379 -26.22 -28.03 -0.47
N HIS A 380 -25.91 -29.26 -0.06
CA HIS A 380 -25.74 -30.36 -0.99
C HIS A 380 -26.30 -31.67 -0.43
N GLN A 381 -26.98 -32.44 -1.28
CA GLN A 381 -27.41 -33.79 -0.96
C GLN A 381 -26.52 -34.80 -1.70
N THR A 382 -25.96 -35.75 -0.96
CA THR A 382 -25.28 -36.89 -1.54
C THR A 382 -26.28 -37.83 -2.21
N THR A 383 -25.81 -38.69 -3.12
CA THR A 383 -26.67 -39.71 -3.76
C THR A 383 -27.31 -40.67 -2.75
N ASN A 384 -26.70 -40.83 -1.58
CA ASN A 384 -27.18 -41.73 -0.52
C ASN A 384 -28.26 -41.06 0.36
N GLY A 385 -28.57 -39.78 0.10
CA GLY A 385 -29.62 -39.03 0.79
C GLY A 385 -29.12 -38.13 1.92
N ASP A 386 -27.87 -38.26 2.36
CA ASP A 386 -27.27 -37.41 3.39
C ASP A 386 -27.18 -35.97 2.89
N LEU A 387 -27.63 -35.03 3.73
CA LEU A 387 -27.59 -33.60 3.48
C LEU A 387 -26.43 -32.96 4.23
N PHE A 388 -25.77 -32.02 3.57
CA PHE A 388 -24.72 -31.22 4.16
C PHE A 388 -25.01 -29.73 4.02
N LEU A 389 -24.76 -28.98 5.09
CA LEU A 389 -24.82 -27.52 5.13
C LEU A 389 -23.46 -26.97 5.48
N THR A 390 -23.05 -25.92 4.80
CA THR A 390 -21.75 -25.30 5.04
C THR A 390 -21.86 -23.78 5.06
N GLY A 391 -20.96 -23.10 5.77
CA GLY A 391 -21.07 -21.66 5.97
C GLY A 391 -19.87 -20.99 6.64
N GLU A 392 -20.16 -19.89 7.33
CA GLU A 392 -19.15 -19.05 7.99
C GLU A 392 -18.49 -19.73 9.19
N ARG A 393 -17.25 -19.31 9.47
CA ARG A 393 -16.44 -19.75 10.62
C ARG A 393 -16.30 -21.28 10.74
N GLY A 394 -16.29 -21.97 9.60
CA GLY A 394 -16.01 -23.40 9.52
C GLY A 394 -17.16 -24.30 9.94
N ILE A 395 -18.39 -23.76 9.96
CA ILE A 395 -19.57 -24.58 10.26
C ILE A 395 -19.81 -25.58 9.13
N LEU A 396 -20.07 -26.81 9.55
CA LEU A 396 -20.46 -27.92 8.70
C LEU A 396 -21.50 -28.72 9.48
N TYR A 397 -22.68 -28.92 8.90
CA TYR A 397 -23.71 -29.78 9.48
C TYR A 397 -24.03 -30.92 8.52
N ARG A 398 -24.36 -32.07 9.08
CA ARG A 398 -24.83 -33.25 8.36
C ARG A 398 -26.19 -33.69 8.88
N SER A 399 -27.08 -34.08 7.98
CA SER A 399 -28.35 -34.72 8.31
C SER A 399 -28.53 -36.01 7.52
N GLN A 400 -28.95 -37.07 8.20
CA GLN A 400 -29.19 -38.40 7.61
C GLN A 400 -30.68 -38.69 7.40
N ASP A 401 -31.57 -37.81 7.87
CA ASP A 401 -33.02 -38.02 7.92
C ASP A 401 -33.80 -36.99 7.09
N GLY A 402 -33.15 -36.38 6.11
CA GLY A 402 -33.77 -35.38 5.23
C GLY A 402 -33.98 -34.02 5.90
N GLY A 403 -33.13 -33.65 6.86
CA GLY A 403 -33.11 -32.33 7.48
C GLY A 403 -33.96 -32.21 8.75
N ASN A 404 -34.46 -33.33 9.30
CA ASN A 404 -35.22 -33.34 10.55
C ASN A 404 -34.29 -33.22 11.76
N SER A 405 -33.14 -33.89 11.74
CA SER A 405 -32.07 -33.77 12.73
C SER A 405 -30.72 -33.48 12.07
N TRP A 406 -29.86 -32.76 12.81
CA TRP A 406 -28.58 -32.28 12.31
C TRP A 406 -27.47 -32.55 13.33
N ILE A 407 -26.32 -32.99 12.82
CA ILE A 407 -25.08 -33.23 13.57
C ILE A 407 -24.06 -32.18 13.12
N GLU A 408 -23.43 -31.50 14.07
CA GLU A 408 -22.38 -30.53 13.78
C GLU A 408 -21.01 -31.22 13.66
N LEU A 409 -20.35 -31.05 12.50
CA LEU A 409 -19.03 -31.61 12.16
C LEU A 409 -17.93 -30.54 12.18
N ARG A 410 -18.13 -29.45 12.93
CA ARG A 410 -17.38 -28.17 12.85
C ARG A 410 -15.89 -28.34 12.58
N HIS A 411 -15.40 -27.67 11.53
CA HIS A 411 -13.98 -27.60 11.20
C HIS A 411 -13.47 -26.16 11.34
N LYS A 412 -12.80 -25.84 12.45
CA LYS A 412 -12.36 -24.47 12.78
C LYS A 412 -11.14 -24.07 11.95
N ARG A 413 -11.34 -23.30 10.87
CA ARG A 413 -10.29 -22.44 10.27
C ARG A 413 -10.77 -21.58 9.11
N TYR A 414 -11.81 -22.00 8.40
CA TYR A 414 -12.12 -21.47 7.08
C TYR A 414 -13.61 -21.14 6.93
N ASN A 415 -13.95 -20.10 6.17
CA ASN A 415 -15.32 -19.91 5.67
C ASN A 415 -15.51 -20.84 4.48
N PHE A 416 -16.42 -21.80 4.58
CA PHE A 416 -16.70 -22.73 3.49
C PHE A 416 -17.78 -22.16 2.58
N VAL A 417 -17.56 -22.25 1.27
CA VAL A 417 -18.39 -21.58 0.25
C VAL A 417 -19.16 -22.58 -0.59
N ARG A 418 -18.61 -23.79 -0.81
CA ARG A 418 -19.22 -24.83 -1.63
C ARG A 418 -18.90 -26.22 -1.11
N ILE A 419 -19.83 -27.14 -1.35
CA ILE A 419 -19.66 -28.57 -1.09
C ILE A 419 -20.08 -29.40 -2.31
N TRP A 420 -19.36 -30.50 -2.57
CA TRP A 420 -19.70 -31.50 -3.57
C TRP A 420 -19.54 -32.90 -3.01
N SER A 421 -20.13 -33.88 -3.68
CA SER A 421 -19.89 -35.29 -3.40
C SER A 421 -19.71 -36.10 -4.68
N PHE A 422 -18.78 -37.04 -4.68
CA PHE A 422 -18.71 -38.11 -5.67
C PHE A 422 -18.94 -39.45 -4.98
N THR A 423 -19.92 -40.19 -5.45
CA THR A 423 -20.25 -41.51 -4.90
C THR A 423 -19.69 -42.58 -5.81
N GLY A 424 -18.73 -43.34 -5.30
CA GLY A 424 -18.27 -44.59 -5.89
C GLY A 424 -19.05 -45.80 -5.36
N PRO A 425 -18.70 -47.03 -5.80
CA PRO A 425 -19.35 -48.25 -5.36
C PRO A 425 -19.28 -48.48 -3.83
N ASP A 426 -18.13 -48.15 -3.23
CA ASP A 426 -17.84 -48.46 -1.82
C ASP A 426 -17.63 -47.23 -0.93
N ILE A 427 -17.33 -46.07 -1.51
CA ILE A 427 -16.99 -44.84 -0.79
C ILE A 427 -17.70 -43.62 -1.36
N THR A 428 -18.08 -42.69 -0.49
CA THR A 428 -18.54 -41.35 -0.87
C THR A 428 -17.45 -40.36 -0.49
N GLU A 429 -16.90 -39.70 -1.49
CA GLU A 429 -15.91 -38.64 -1.29
C GLU A 429 -16.63 -37.29 -1.24
N LEU A 430 -16.37 -36.51 -0.20
CA LEU A 430 -16.87 -35.15 -0.06
C LEU A 430 -15.75 -34.15 -0.34
N PHE A 431 -16.08 -33.09 -1.06
CA PHE A 431 -15.18 -31.99 -1.35
C PHE A 431 -15.76 -30.70 -0.75
N LEU A 432 -14.95 -29.99 0.01
CA LEU A 432 -15.30 -28.67 0.56
C LEU A 432 -14.35 -27.63 0.00
N MET A 433 -14.90 -26.54 -0.55
CA MET A 433 -14.11 -25.38 -0.95
C MET A 433 -14.31 -24.23 0.04
N ASP A 434 -13.20 -23.65 0.46
CA ASP A 434 -13.22 -22.44 1.29
C ASP A 434 -13.19 -21.14 0.48
N SER A 435 -13.37 -20.03 1.20
CA SER A 435 -13.30 -18.67 0.67
C SER A 435 -11.90 -18.26 0.18
N LEU A 436 -10.87 -19.09 0.35
CA LEU A 436 -9.53 -18.84 -0.18
C LEU A 436 -9.24 -19.70 -1.42
N GLY A 437 -10.20 -20.53 -1.84
CA GLY A 437 -10.07 -21.47 -2.95
C GLY A 437 -9.34 -22.76 -2.60
N ASN A 438 -9.06 -23.04 -1.33
CA ASN A 438 -8.57 -24.34 -0.92
C ASN A 438 -9.70 -25.36 -1.05
N ILE A 439 -9.37 -26.56 -1.49
CA ILE A 439 -10.29 -27.69 -1.51
C ILE A 439 -9.80 -28.71 -0.48
N LEU A 440 -10.70 -29.12 0.40
CA LEU A 440 -10.52 -30.24 1.32
C LEU A 440 -11.29 -31.45 0.80
N ILE A 441 -10.78 -32.65 1.07
CA ILE A 441 -11.43 -33.92 0.77
C ILE A 441 -11.68 -34.71 2.06
N SER A 442 -12.84 -35.34 2.16
CA SER A 442 -13.17 -36.33 3.17
C SER A 442 -13.65 -37.62 2.49
N THR A 443 -13.17 -38.76 2.97
CA THR A 443 -13.59 -40.11 2.50
C THR A 443 -14.43 -40.84 3.55
N ASP A 444 -14.72 -40.18 4.66
CA ASP A 444 -15.42 -40.70 5.83
C ASP A 444 -16.63 -39.84 6.19
N LEU A 445 -17.29 -39.30 5.17
CA LEU A 445 -18.55 -38.55 5.29
C LEU A 445 -18.46 -37.31 6.20
N GLY A 446 -17.29 -36.68 6.23
CA GLY A 446 -17.03 -35.39 6.86
C GLY A 446 -16.44 -35.46 8.26
N ASP A 447 -16.11 -36.64 8.76
CA ASP A 447 -15.47 -36.81 10.08
C ASP A 447 -14.03 -36.30 10.06
N HIS A 448 -13.28 -36.59 8.99
CA HIS A 448 -11.91 -36.09 8.79
C HIS A 448 -11.74 -35.42 7.43
N TRP A 449 -11.01 -34.30 7.44
CA TRP A 449 -10.75 -33.48 6.26
C TRP A 449 -9.26 -33.35 5.99
N ASN A 450 -8.86 -33.68 4.77
CA ASN A 450 -7.48 -33.55 4.30
C ASN A 450 -7.40 -32.48 3.21
N PRO A 451 -6.33 -31.66 3.17
CA PRO A 451 -6.10 -30.76 2.04
C PRO A 451 -5.99 -31.54 0.72
N PHE A 452 -6.86 -31.22 -0.23
CA PHE A 452 -6.84 -31.78 -1.56
C PHE A 452 -6.12 -30.84 -2.54
N TYR A 453 -6.47 -29.56 -2.54
CA TYR A 453 -5.87 -28.55 -3.41
C TYR A 453 -5.67 -27.23 -2.66
N THR A 454 -4.51 -26.61 -2.85
CA THR A 454 -4.22 -25.26 -2.35
C THR A 454 -3.67 -24.40 -3.49
N PRO A 455 -4.32 -23.28 -3.84
CA PRO A 455 -3.85 -22.43 -4.93
C PRO A 455 -2.57 -21.67 -4.56
N MET A 456 -1.60 -21.59 -5.49
CA MET A 456 -0.30 -20.92 -5.24
C MET A 456 -0.39 -19.43 -4.86
N HIS A 457 -1.51 -18.75 -5.11
CA HIS A 457 -1.71 -17.32 -4.85
C HIS A 457 -3.10 -16.98 -4.27
N GLY A 458 -3.83 -17.95 -3.69
CA GLY A 458 -5.08 -17.67 -2.96
C GLY A 458 -6.26 -17.09 -3.78
N LYS A 459 -6.28 -17.27 -5.11
CA LYS A 459 -7.35 -16.67 -5.94
C LYS A 459 -8.63 -17.50 -5.89
N LEU A 460 -9.68 -16.91 -5.32
CA LEU A 460 -11.06 -17.39 -5.45
C LEU A 460 -11.42 -17.53 -6.93
N TRP A 461 -11.83 -18.73 -7.31
CA TRP A 461 -12.58 -18.93 -8.54
C TRP A 461 -14.01 -18.44 -8.32
N ALA A 462 -14.58 -17.78 -9.32
CA ALA A 462 -15.98 -17.38 -9.24
C ALA A 462 -16.90 -18.61 -9.31
N ASN A 463 -16.50 -19.60 -10.12
CA ASN A 463 -17.16 -20.89 -10.20
C ASN A 463 -16.14 -21.99 -10.60
N LEU A 464 -16.36 -23.19 -10.07
CA LEU A 464 -15.53 -24.38 -10.24
C LEU A 464 -16.43 -25.56 -10.64
N LEU A 465 -16.02 -26.30 -11.67
CA LEU A 465 -16.60 -27.58 -12.06
C LEU A 465 -15.57 -28.66 -11.75
N LEU A 466 -15.94 -29.57 -10.86
CA LEU A 466 -15.19 -30.77 -10.54
C LEU A 466 -15.70 -31.92 -11.40
N GLU A 467 -14.80 -32.56 -12.14
CA GLU A 467 -15.11 -33.71 -12.98
C GLU A 467 -14.17 -34.87 -12.65
N ARG A 468 -14.74 -36.06 -12.44
CA ARG A 468 -13.96 -37.29 -12.27
C ARG A 468 -13.76 -37.94 -13.64
N MET A 469 -12.51 -38.05 -14.05
CA MET A 469 -12.07 -38.61 -15.32
C MET A 469 -12.14 -40.15 -15.29
N GLU A 470 -12.11 -40.79 -16.46
CA GLU A 470 -12.12 -42.25 -16.60
C GLU A 470 -10.93 -42.94 -15.89
N ASP A 471 -9.77 -42.25 -15.79
CA ASP A 471 -8.60 -42.74 -15.07
C ASP A 471 -8.68 -42.56 -13.54
N GLY A 472 -9.83 -42.10 -13.04
CA GLY A 472 -10.09 -41.85 -11.62
C GLY A 472 -9.50 -40.55 -11.09
N LYS A 473 -8.81 -39.74 -11.91
CA LYS A 473 -8.31 -38.43 -11.48
C LYS A 473 -9.39 -37.37 -11.53
N ILE A 474 -9.20 -36.32 -10.75
CA ILE A 474 -10.10 -35.16 -10.73
C ILE A 474 -9.52 -34.07 -11.62
N LYS A 475 -10.36 -33.60 -12.53
CA LYS A 475 -10.16 -32.41 -13.34
C LYS A 475 -10.99 -31.27 -12.77
N MET A 476 -10.36 -30.12 -12.60
CA MET A 476 -11.01 -28.90 -12.12
C MET A 476 -11.01 -27.87 -13.24
N LEU A 477 -12.19 -27.50 -13.73
CA LEU A 477 -12.34 -26.36 -14.63
C LEU A 477 -12.76 -25.15 -13.81
N ASN A 478 -12.13 -24.01 -14.07
CA ASN A 478 -12.34 -22.79 -13.31
C ASN A 478 -12.66 -21.62 -14.23
N VAL A 479 -13.60 -20.79 -13.79
CA VAL A 479 -13.87 -19.47 -14.38
C VAL A 479 -13.79 -18.38 -13.32
N GLY A 480 -13.40 -17.17 -13.71
CA GLY A 480 -13.36 -16.07 -12.75
C GLY A 480 -12.90 -14.74 -13.32
N GLU A 481 -12.06 -14.07 -12.55
CA GLU A 481 -11.61 -12.71 -12.84
C GLU A 481 -10.90 -12.59 -14.20
N TYR A 482 -10.92 -11.41 -14.81
CA TYR A 482 -10.22 -11.11 -16.06
C TYR A 482 -10.49 -12.11 -17.21
N ARG A 483 -11.74 -12.57 -17.36
CA ARG A 483 -12.15 -13.61 -18.32
C ARG A 483 -11.34 -14.90 -18.22
N THR A 484 -10.79 -15.18 -17.05
CA THR A 484 -9.91 -16.33 -16.84
C THR A 484 -10.71 -17.61 -16.98
N ILE A 485 -10.18 -18.53 -17.79
CA ILE A 485 -10.59 -19.93 -17.86
C ILE A 485 -9.32 -20.74 -17.63
N SER A 486 -9.31 -21.60 -16.61
CA SER A 486 -8.16 -22.45 -16.32
C SER A 486 -8.59 -23.88 -16.00
N ILE A 487 -7.73 -24.82 -16.35
CA ILE A 487 -7.89 -26.23 -16.00
C ILE A 487 -6.81 -26.59 -15.00
N THR A 488 -7.17 -27.25 -13.92
CA THR A 488 -6.23 -27.84 -12.99
C THR A 488 -6.38 -29.36 -13.02
N GLU A 489 -5.27 -30.04 -13.30
CA GLU A 489 -5.18 -31.51 -13.38
C GLU A 489 -4.06 -32.04 -12.50
N SER A 490 -4.21 -33.26 -11.99
CA SER A 490 -3.16 -33.94 -11.23
C SER A 490 -2.15 -34.58 -12.17
N LYS A 491 -0.90 -34.10 -12.15
CA LYS A 491 0.23 -34.62 -12.90
C LYS A 491 1.38 -34.91 -11.95
N ASP A 492 1.88 -36.15 -11.94
CA ASP A 492 3.00 -36.58 -11.08
C ASP A 492 2.76 -36.27 -9.59
N GLN A 493 1.55 -36.56 -9.09
CA GLN A 493 1.10 -36.27 -7.72
C GLN A 493 1.05 -34.78 -7.33
N LYS A 494 1.17 -33.86 -8.29
CA LYS A 494 1.02 -32.42 -8.08
C LYS A 494 -0.09 -31.86 -8.96
N PHE A 495 -0.83 -30.89 -8.45
CA PHE A 495 -1.81 -30.16 -9.24
C PHE A 495 -1.10 -29.13 -10.12
N VAL A 496 -1.36 -29.20 -11.42
CA VAL A 496 -0.85 -28.26 -12.41
C VAL A 496 -2.03 -27.50 -12.99
N THR A 497 -2.04 -26.19 -12.80
CA THR A 497 -3.05 -25.29 -13.39
C THR A 497 -2.54 -24.75 -14.72
N THR A 498 -3.32 -24.97 -15.78
CA THR A 498 -3.09 -24.47 -17.14
C THR A 498 -4.11 -23.38 -17.46
N LEU A 499 -3.64 -22.24 -17.96
CA LEU A 499 -4.50 -21.15 -18.40
C LEU A 499 -4.96 -21.43 -19.83
N VAL A 500 -6.28 -21.53 -20.03
CA VAL A 500 -6.90 -21.79 -21.34
C VAL A 500 -7.19 -20.49 -22.06
N ALA A 501 -7.79 -19.53 -21.35
CA ALA A 501 -8.16 -18.23 -21.90
C ALA A 501 -8.17 -17.14 -20.82
N GLY A 502 -8.06 -15.88 -21.25
CA GLY A 502 -8.09 -14.71 -20.36
C GLY A 502 -6.84 -14.60 -19.49
N GLY A 503 -7.01 -14.06 -18.29
CA GLY A 503 -5.93 -13.85 -17.32
C GLY A 503 -5.40 -12.42 -17.28
N ASP A 504 -4.54 -12.16 -16.29
CA ASP A 504 -3.89 -10.87 -16.09
C ASP A 504 -2.76 -10.71 -17.11
N SER A 505 -3.00 -9.96 -18.18
CA SER A 505 -2.01 -9.72 -19.24
C SER A 505 -1.24 -8.43 -18.97
N VAL A 506 0.08 -8.54 -18.85
CA VAL A 506 1.01 -7.46 -18.50
C VAL A 506 0.94 -6.26 -19.46
N PHE A 507 0.56 -6.48 -20.73
CA PHE A 507 0.55 -5.45 -21.78
C PHE A 507 -0.81 -4.76 -21.95
N THR A 508 -1.77 -4.99 -21.05
CA THR A 508 -3.07 -4.30 -21.11
C THR A 508 -3.00 -2.90 -20.49
N ILE A 509 -3.87 -1.99 -20.95
CA ILE A 509 -3.99 -0.65 -20.35
C ILE A 509 -4.36 -0.73 -18.86
N TYR A 510 -5.17 -1.72 -18.49
CA TYR A 510 -5.49 -2.05 -17.10
C TYR A 510 -4.23 -2.28 -16.26
N SER A 511 -3.34 -3.19 -16.70
CA SER A 511 -2.12 -3.52 -15.96
C SER A 511 -1.16 -2.33 -15.87
N PHE A 512 -1.08 -1.50 -16.93
CA PHE A 512 -0.32 -0.26 -16.90
C PHE A 512 -0.87 0.74 -15.87
N LEU A 513 -2.19 1.00 -15.88
CA LEU A 513 -2.84 1.91 -14.92
C LEU A 513 -2.71 1.41 -13.48
N ARG A 514 -2.87 0.11 -13.25
CA ARG A 514 -2.72 -0.53 -11.94
C ARG A 514 -1.33 -0.32 -11.33
N ILE A 515 -0.29 -0.25 -12.16
CA ILE A 515 1.08 0.05 -11.70
C ILE A 515 1.32 1.56 -11.60
N LEU A 516 0.87 2.34 -12.59
CA LEU A 516 1.12 3.77 -12.67
C LEU A 516 0.47 4.55 -11.52
N PHE A 517 -0.80 4.27 -11.18
CA PHE A 517 -1.52 5.03 -10.18
C PHE A 517 -0.86 4.98 -8.79
N PRO A 518 -0.53 3.80 -8.22
CA PRO A 518 0.21 3.73 -6.96
C PRO A 518 1.56 4.45 -7.01
N LEU A 519 2.32 4.29 -8.09
CA LEU A 519 3.61 4.99 -8.26
C LEU A 519 3.44 6.51 -8.29
N SER A 520 2.44 7.00 -9.02
CA SER A 520 2.12 8.43 -9.08
C SER A 520 1.64 8.96 -7.72
N GLY A 521 0.88 8.16 -6.96
CA GLY A 521 0.42 8.50 -5.61
C GLY A 521 1.57 8.62 -4.62
N ILE A 522 2.49 7.64 -4.61
CA ILE A 522 3.71 7.68 -3.79
C ILE A 522 4.57 8.90 -4.15
N TRP A 523 4.75 9.16 -5.44
CA TRP A 523 5.51 10.31 -5.92
C TRP A 523 4.86 11.63 -5.50
N LEU A 524 3.54 11.79 -5.67
CA LEU A 524 2.79 12.98 -5.25
C LEU A 524 2.81 13.19 -3.73
N PHE A 525 2.75 12.10 -2.95
CA PHE A 525 2.85 12.15 -1.49
C PHE A 525 4.20 12.73 -1.05
N PHE A 526 5.33 12.17 -1.51
CA PHE A 526 6.66 12.69 -1.16
C PHE A 526 6.91 14.08 -1.76
N LEU A 527 6.41 14.37 -2.96
CA LEU A 527 6.47 15.71 -3.56
C LEU A 527 5.79 16.74 -2.63
N SER A 528 4.62 16.40 -2.11
CA SER A 528 3.87 17.25 -1.19
C SER A 528 4.61 17.43 0.13
N LEU A 529 5.16 16.35 0.70
CA LEU A 529 5.98 16.44 1.92
C LEU A 529 7.16 17.41 1.74
N TYR A 530 7.95 17.23 0.68
CA TYR A 530 9.16 18.03 0.45
C TYR A 530 8.90 19.45 -0.04
N SER A 531 7.72 19.71 -0.62
CA SER A 531 7.35 21.05 -1.08
C SER A 531 6.62 21.87 -0.03
N LEU A 532 5.82 21.24 0.86
CA LEU A 532 4.90 21.93 1.75
C LEU A 532 5.39 22.00 3.21
N ILE A 533 6.13 21.01 3.69
CA ILE A 533 6.55 20.96 5.10
C ILE A 533 7.70 21.93 5.41
N PRO A 534 8.78 22.01 4.61
CA PRO A 534 9.88 22.93 4.92
C PRO A 534 9.37 24.37 5.00
N ASN A 535 9.91 25.17 5.92
CA ASN A 535 9.56 26.59 6.00
C ASN A 535 10.34 27.46 5.00
N THR A 536 10.41 27.00 3.75
CA THR A 536 11.08 27.69 2.64
C THR A 536 10.41 27.35 1.31
N LYS A 537 10.62 28.19 0.30
CA LYS A 537 10.12 27.91 -1.06
C LYS A 537 11.03 26.92 -1.74
N VAL A 538 10.65 25.65 -1.74
CA VAL A 538 11.37 24.57 -2.43
C VAL A 538 10.94 24.55 -3.90
N PRO A 539 11.87 24.58 -4.87
CA PRO A 539 11.51 24.50 -6.29
C PRO A 539 10.99 23.11 -6.65
N LEU A 540 9.86 23.05 -7.38
CA LEU A 540 9.19 21.80 -7.76
C LEU A 540 10.10 20.81 -8.50
N LYS A 541 11.09 21.31 -9.26
CA LYS A 541 12.07 20.44 -9.95
C LYS A 541 12.94 19.66 -8.96
N ALA A 542 13.36 20.29 -7.86
CA ALA A 542 14.18 19.63 -6.85
C ALA A 542 13.36 18.64 -6.03
N SER A 543 12.17 19.05 -5.57
CA SER A 543 11.28 18.17 -4.80
C SER A 543 10.76 17.00 -5.63
N SER A 544 10.52 17.17 -6.93
CA SER A 544 10.13 16.09 -7.85
C SER A 544 11.18 15.00 -7.94
N VAL A 545 12.47 15.37 -8.06
CA VAL A 545 13.57 14.41 -8.14
C VAL A 545 13.79 13.75 -6.79
N GLY A 546 13.77 14.52 -5.70
CA GLY A 546 13.81 13.98 -4.33
C GLY A 546 12.68 12.96 -4.10
N ALA A 547 11.44 13.31 -4.43
CA ALA A 547 10.28 12.44 -4.30
C ALA A 547 10.39 11.14 -5.13
N ALA A 548 10.90 11.22 -6.35
CA ALA A 548 11.11 10.04 -7.19
C ALA A 548 12.15 9.09 -6.58
N VAL A 549 13.28 9.63 -6.10
CA VAL A 549 14.33 8.83 -5.44
C VAL A 549 13.81 8.22 -4.13
N THR A 550 13.11 9.00 -3.30
CA THR A 550 12.48 8.49 -2.08
C THR A 550 11.47 7.39 -2.38
N GLY A 551 10.62 7.56 -3.38
CA GLY A 551 9.65 6.56 -3.80
C GLY A 551 10.31 5.24 -4.18
N ILE A 552 11.42 5.29 -4.93
CA ILE A 552 12.19 4.09 -5.28
C ILE A 552 12.78 3.42 -4.03
N ILE A 553 13.43 4.19 -3.15
CA ILE A 553 14.01 3.65 -1.90
C ILE A 553 12.92 3.05 -1.01
N PHE A 554 11.76 3.71 -0.92
CA PHE A 554 10.60 3.24 -0.18
C PHE A 554 10.05 1.91 -0.72
N LEU A 555 9.96 1.75 -2.05
CA LEU A 555 9.53 0.48 -2.67
C LEU A 555 10.55 -0.65 -2.44
N ILE A 556 11.85 -0.35 -2.56
CA ILE A 556 12.93 -1.31 -2.23
C ILE A 556 12.83 -1.71 -0.75
N PHE A 557 12.59 -0.75 0.14
CA PHE A 557 12.38 -1.02 1.55
C PHE A 557 11.16 -1.91 1.78
N LEU A 558 10.00 -1.62 1.17
CA LEU A 558 8.80 -2.46 1.31
C LEU A 558 9.05 -3.89 0.84
N TRP A 559 9.72 -4.05 -0.30
CA TRP A 559 10.10 -5.38 -0.81
C TRP A 559 11.06 -6.10 0.14
N GLY A 560 12.13 -5.44 0.58
CA GLY A 560 13.10 -6.01 1.52
C GLY A 560 12.51 -6.31 2.90
N PHE A 561 11.59 -5.46 3.37
CA PHE A 561 10.87 -5.65 4.63
C PHE A 561 9.90 -6.83 4.55
N HIS A 562 9.23 -7.02 3.41
CA HIS A 562 8.42 -8.21 3.17
C HIS A 562 9.25 -9.50 3.21
N VAL A 563 10.41 -9.53 2.52
CA VAL A 563 11.34 -10.66 2.57
C VAL A 563 11.83 -10.93 3.99
N TYR A 564 12.16 -9.88 4.73
CA TYR A 564 12.55 -9.98 6.14
C TYR A 564 11.43 -10.59 6.99
N LEU A 565 10.18 -10.12 6.83
CA LEU A 565 9.03 -10.65 7.57
C LEU A 565 8.75 -12.11 7.23
N SER A 566 8.79 -12.51 5.95
CA SER A 566 8.54 -13.91 5.56
C SER A 566 9.57 -14.85 6.16
N SER A 567 10.87 -14.49 6.10
CA SER A 567 11.93 -15.31 6.70
C SER A 567 11.87 -15.31 8.23
N PHE A 568 11.61 -14.15 8.84
CA PHE A 568 11.56 -14.00 10.30
C PHE A 568 10.31 -14.67 10.93
N SER A 569 9.19 -14.68 10.22
CA SER A 569 7.94 -15.31 10.63
C SER A 569 8.07 -16.84 10.73
N GLU A 570 8.78 -17.48 9.79
CA GLU A 570 8.93 -18.95 9.80
C GLU A 570 9.79 -19.45 10.98
N THR A 571 10.86 -18.73 11.35
CA THR A 571 11.83 -19.23 12.34
C THR A 571 11.59 -18.74 13.77
N THR A 572 11.05 -17.53 13.95
CA THR A 572 11.08 -16.82 15.26
C THR A 572 9.70 -16.60 15.89
N MET A 573 8.59 -16.57 15.12
CA MET A 573 7.24 -16.47 15.71
C MET A 573 6.91 -17.69 16.58
N ILE A 574 7.50 -18.85 16.28
CA ILE A 574 7.34 -20.07 17.06
C ILE A 574 7.82 -19.87 18.51
N ILE A 575 8.84 -19.01 18.72
CA ILE A 575 9.50 -18.81 20.01
C ILE A 575 9.02 -17.52 20.72
N TYR A 576 8.90 -16.41 20.01
CA TYR A 576 8.61 -15.09 20.61
C TYR A 576 7.15 -14.62 20.47
N LYS A 577 6.31 -15.33 19.70
CA LYS A 577 4.88 -15.04 19.49
C LYS A 577 4.61 -13.51 19.37
N ALA A 578 3.70 -12.99 20.19
CA ALA A 578 3.30 -11.59 20.28
C ALA A 578 4.44 -10.57 20.48
N LEU A 579 5.50 -10.95 21.18
CA LEU A 579 6.58 -10.04 21.58
C LEU A 579 7.44 -9.59 20.39
N ALA A 580 7.50 -10.40 19.33
CA ALA A 580 8.23 -10.08 18.11
C ALA A 580 7.69 -8.86 17.36
N ALA A 581 6.40 -8.52 17.55
CA ALA A 581 5.76 -7.40 16.86
C ALA A 581 6.40 -6.04 17.23
N ILE A 582 6.81 -5.86 18.49
CA ILE A 582 7.37 -4.59 18.98
C ILE A 582 8.66 -4.21 18.24
N PRO A 583 9.74 -5.02 18.25
CA PRO A 583 10.99 -4.64 17.59
C PRO A 583 10.83 -4.50 16.07
N ILE A 584 10.00 -5.35 15.44
CA ILE A 584 9.69 -5.24 14.00
C ILE A 584 9.03 -3.90 13.69
N PHE A 585 8.03 -3.52 14.49
CA PHE A 585 7.32 -2.27 14.34
C PHE A 585 8.24 -1.06 14.54
N LEU A 586 9.09 -1.08 15.58
CA LEU A 586 10.09 -0.05 15.85
C LEU A 586 11.07 0.11 14.67
N LEU A 587 11.57 -1.01 14.13
CA LEU A 587 12.45 -1.01 12.97
C LEU A 587 11.77 -0.40 11.74
N GLY A 588 10.49 -0.74 11.51
CA GLY A 588 9.69 -0.18 10.43
C GLY A 588 9.57 1.34 10.52
N VAL A 589 9.09 1.86 11.65
CA VAL A 589 8.91 3.31 11.86
C VAL A 589 10.24 4.06 11.79
N TYR A 590 11.32 3.50 12.34
CA TYR A 590 12.66 4.09 12.23
C TYR A 590 13.16 4.16 10.79
N SER A 591 13.03 3.07 10.04
CA SER A 591 13.45 3.01 8.63
C SER A 591 12.66 4.00 7.77
N LEU A 592 11.35 4.13 7.99
CA LEU A 592 10.52 5.11 7.28
C LEU A 592 10.97 6.55 7.55
N SER A 593 11.26 6.90 8.80
CA SER A 593 11.80 8.22 9.14
C SER A 593 13.12 8.49 8.42
N LEU A 594 14.02 7.51 8.35
CA LEU A 594 15.30 7.63 7.63
C LEU A 594 15.08 7.89 6.14
N ILE A 595 14.19 7.12 5.50
CA ILE A 595 13.90 7.25 4.06
C ILE A 595 13.34 8.64 3.76
N VAL A 596 12.40 9.11 4.57
CA VAL A 596 11.80 10.45 4.44
C VAL A 596 12.87 11.53 4.56
N LEU A 597 13.72 11.49 5.60
CA LEU A 597 14.78 12.48 5.81
C LEU A 597 15.87 12.41 4.74
N PHE A 598 16.18 11.23 4.22
CA PHE A 598 17.20 11.10 3.17
C PHE A 598 16.73 11.77 1.87
N GLY A 599 15.47 11.58 1.50
CA GLY A 599 14.89 12.31 0.36
C GLY A 599 14.78 13.82 0.57
N ALA A 600 14.54 14.25 1.81
CA ALA A 600 14.61 15.67 2.16
C ALA A 600 16.03 16.23 1.97
N GLU A 601 17.07 15.51 2.38
CA GLU A 601 18.47 15.91 2.18
C GLU A 601 18.84 15.96 0.68
N ILE A 602 18.36 15.00 -0.12
CA ILE A 602 18.52 15.03 -1.59
C ILE A 602 17.84 16.27 -2.17
N THR A 603 16.62 16.58 -1.74
CA THR A 603 15.87 17.75 -2.20
C THR A 603 16.61 19.05 -1.84
N ALA A 604 17.08 19.17 -0.60
CA ALA A 604 17.86 20.31 -0.15
C ALA A 604 19.19 20.44 -0.91
N SER A 605 19.83 19.31 -1.21
CA SER A 605 21.06 19.24 -2.00
C SER A 605 20.86 19.70 -3.44
N LEU A 606 19.74 19.34 -4.06
CA LEU A 606 19.36 19.81 -5.39
C LEU A 606 18.97 21.30 -5.40
N GLN A 607 18.37 21.79 -4.32
CA GLN A 607 18.01 23.21 -4.19
C GLN A 607 19.25 24.10 -4.03
N PHE A 608 20.22 23.68 -3.21
CA PHE A 608 21.44 24.47 -2.94
C PHE A 608 22.67 23.79 -3.54
N ARG A 609 23.18 24.30 -4.65
CA ARG A 609 24.32 23.69 -5.35
C ARG A 609 25.59 23.52 -4.50
N GLU A 610 25.81 24.43 -3.55
CA GLU A 610 26.93 24.39 -2.61
C GLU A 610 26.83 23.22 -1.62
N ARG A 611 25.63 22.64 -1.48
CA ARG A 611 25.31 21.61 -0.51
C ARG A 611 25.98 20.28 -0.85
N TYR A 612 25.74 19.76 -2.05
CA TYR A 612 26.36 18.50 -2.49
C TYR A 612 27.85 18.64 -2.84
N LEU A 613 28.38 19.87 -2.94
CA LEU A 613 29.82 20.11 -3.14
C LEU A 613 30.64 20.08 -1.84
N ALA A 614 30.00 20.14 -0.67
CA ALA A 614 30.70 20.24 0.61
C ALA A 614 31.66 19.10 0.99
N PRO A 615 31.40 17.81 0.71
CA PRO A 615 32.40 16.76 0.95
C PRO A 615 33.68 16.94 0.11
N PHE A 616 33.58 17.73 -0.96
CA PHE A 616 34.65 18.02 -1.92
C PHE A 616 35.29 19.41 -1.68
N ARG A 617 34.84 20.14 -0.65
CA ARG A 617 35.22 21.55 -0.41
C ARG A 617 36.07 21.74 0.83
N ASP A 618 36.32 20.68 1.62
CA ASP A 618 37.31 20.73 2.72
C ASP A 618 38.74 21.02 2.20
N GLU A 619 38.99 20.90 0.89
CA GLU A 619 40.25 21.33 0.24
C GLU A 619 40.17 22.72 -0.42
N MET A 620 38.99 23.34 -0.51
CA MET A 620 38.84 24.66 -1.11
C MET A 620 38.67 25.70 0.01
N HIS A 621 39.76 25.93 0.74
CA HIS A 621 39.86 27.02 1.69
C HIS A 621 39.36 28.32 1.05
N THR A 622 38.40 28.91 1.75
CA THR A 622 37.94 30.30 1.69
C THR A 622 38.85 31.25 0.92
N SER A 623 38.28 32.01 -0.03
CA SER A 623 38.81 33.27 -0.60
C SER A 623 39.99 33.82 0.23
N SER A 624 41.22 33.76 -0.29
CA SER A 624 42.47 34.16 0.37
C SER A 624 42.36 35.54 1.07
N SER A 625 41.50 36.43 0.56
CA SER A 625 41.16 37.72 1.17
C SER A 625 40.53 37.63 2.56
N ASN A 626 39.82 36.56 2.91
CA ASN A 626 39.20 36.41 4.23
C ASN A 626 40.19 35.85 5.25
N GLU A 627 41.09 34.95 4.83
CA GLU A 627 42.08 34.36 5.74
C GLU A 627 43.15 35.38 6.15
N PHE A 628 43.70 36.15 5.20
CA PHE A 628 44.61 37.25 5.50
C PHE A 628 44.02 38.24 6.51
N ARG A 629 42.76 38.67 6.29
CA ARG A 629 42.05 39.59 7.19
C ARG A 629 41.85 39.00 8.59
N LYS A 630 41.53 37.71 8.70
CA LYS A 630 41.37 37.02 9.98
C LYS A 630 42.70 36.91 10.74
N LEU A 631 43.79 36.56 10.04
CA LEU A 631 45.14 36.50 10.63
C LEU A 631 45.59 37.87 11.13
N ILE A 632 45.42 38.93 10.33
CA ILE A 632 45.70 40.32 10.73
C ILE A 632 44.82 40.73 11.91
N SER A 633 43.53 40.36 11.91
CA SER A 633 42.62 40.68 13.00
C SER A 633 43.05 40.05 14.32
N ILE A 634 43.46 38.78 14.33
CA ILE A 634 43.95 38.09 15.53
C ILE A 634 45.28 38.68 16.00
N LEU A 635 46.20 38.95 15.07
CA LEU A 635 47.49 39.56 15.35
C LEU A 635 47.31 40.96 15.97
N LYS A 636 46.41 41.78 15.41
CA LYS A 636 46.01 43.09 15.96
C LYS A 636 45.38 42.96 17.35
N SER A 637 44.48 42.00 17.56
CA SER A 637 43.88 41.76 18.88
C SER A 637 44.93 41.37 19.92
N ALA A 638 45.90 40.53 19.58
CA ALA A 638 46.98 40.12 20.49
C ALA A 638 47.86 41.30 20.90
N TYR A 639 48.31 42.13 19.95
CA TYR A 639 49.09 43.33 20.26
C TYR A 639 48.31 44.34 21.09
N ARG A 640 47.00 44.50 20.84
CA ARG A 640 46.16 45.40 21.64
C ARG A 640 46.00 44.92 23.08
N ILE A 641 45.73 43.64 23.29
CA ILE A 641 45.66 43.03 24.63
C ILE A 641 47.00 43.18 25.36
N GLN A 642 48.13 42.98 24.66
CA GLN A 642 49.45 43.14 25.24
C GLN A 642 49.76 44.61 25.60
N ARG A 643 49.33 45.58 24.79
CA ARG A 643 49.47 47.03 25.05
C ARG A 643 48.62 47.47 26.25
N GLU A 644 47.39 46.98 26.36
CA GLU A 644 46.43 47.37 27.41
C GLU A 644 46.71 46.66 28.76
N LYS A 645 46.96 45.34 28.73
CA LYS A 645 47.03 44.50 29.94
C LYS A 645 48.43 44.02 30.31
N LYS A 646 49.42 44.14 29.40
CA LYS A 646 50.79 43.60 29.56
C LYS A 646 50.86 42.08 29.86
N THR A 647 49.85 41.32 29.44
CA THR A 647 49.76 39.86 29.61
C THR A 647 49.69 39.13 28.26
N PRO A 648 50.07 37.84 28.19
CA PRO A 648 49.75 36.97 27.06
C PRO A 648 48.24 36.90 26.77
N SER A 649 47.87 36.65 25.52
CA SER A 649 46.46 36.61 25.10
C SER A 649 45.92 35.18 25.12
N SER A 650 44.82 34.96 25.84
CA SER A 650 44.12 33.66 25.80
C SER A 650 43.21 33.53 24.57
N SER A 651 42.86 32.31 24.16
CA SER A 651 41.95 32.05 23.03
C SER A 651 40.58 32.74 23.21
N VAL A 652 40.07 32.78 24.44
CA VAL A 652 38.79 33.44 24.79
C VAL A 652 38.88 34.95 24.61
N GLU A 653 39.98 35.56 25.05
CA GLU A 653 40.19 37.00 24.89
C GLU A 653 40.39 37.38 23.43
N LEU A 654 41.14 36.59 22.66
CA LEU A 654 41.32 36.79 21.22
C LEU A 654 39.99 36.71 20.47
N SER A 655 39.13 35.74 20.81
CA SER A 655 37.76 35.64 20.30
C SER A 655 36.96 36.91 20.59
N SER A 656 36.99 37.37 21.84
CA SER A 656 36.21 38.54 22.28
C SER A 656 36.64 39.86 21.61
N VAL A 657 37.95 40.07 21.41
CA VAL A 657 38.51 41.33 20.89
C VAL A 657 38.49 41.35 19.36
N SER A 658 38.70 40.19 18.71
CA SER A 658 38.65 40.06 17.24
C SER A 658 37.23 39.95 16.69
N LYS A 659 36.24 39.63 17.55
CA LYS A 659 34.85 39.30 17.17
C LYS A 659 34.73 38.07 16.25
N LEU A 660 35.78 37.26 16.19
CA LEU A 660 35.75 35.97 15.49
C LEU A 660 35.11 34.92 16.39
N LYS A 661 34.63 33.82 15.78
CA LYS A 661 34.08 32.70 16.55
C LYS A 661 35.20 31.97 17.28
N GLU A 662 34.91 31.52 18.50
CA GLU A 662 35.87 30.80 19.35
C GLU A 662 36.43 29.53 18.68
N GLU A 663 35.62 28.87 17.84
CA GLU A 663 36.01 27.69 17.05
C GLU A 663 37.11 27.99 16.00
N GLU A 664 37.21 29.23 15.52
CA GLU A 664 38.18 29.61 14.48
C GLU A 664 39.55 29.99 15.07
N ILE A 665 39.60 30.36 16.35
CA ILE A 665 40.81 30.88 17.01
C ILE A 665 41.95 29.86 17.04
N PRO A 666 41.76 28.59 17.46
CA PRO A 666 42.86 27.62 17.56
C PRO A 666 43.56 27.34 16.23
N VAL A 667 42.80 27.34 15.12
CA VAL A 667 43.35 27.10 13.78
C VAL A 667 44.20 28.29 13.34
N LEU A 668 43.71 29.51 13.55
CA LEU A 668 44.39 30.73 13.13
C LEU A 668 45.61 31.04 14.01
N THR A 669 45.55 30.81 15.32
CA THR A 669 46.70 31.01 16.22
C THR A 669 47.79 29.98 15.96
N LYS A 670 47.44 28.71 15.71
CA LYS A 670 48.39 27.68 15.29
C LYS A 670 49.11 28.07 13.99
N LYS A 671 48.36 28.59 13.00
CA LYS A 671 48.95 29.09 11.74
C LYS A 671 49.91 30.26 12.00
N LEU A 672 49.54 31.22 12.85
CA LEU A 672 50.44 32.33 13.24
C LEU A 672 51.69 31.86 13.99
N CYS A 673 51.61 30.77 14.77
CA CYS A 673 52.78 30.14 15.39
C CYS A 673 53.69 29.48 14.34
N GLU A 674 53.13 28.73 13.39
CA GLU A 674 53.87 28.10 12.29
C GLU A 674 54.59 29.12 11.40
N LEU A 675 53.96 30.28 11.16
CA LEU A 675 54.55 31.39 10.41
C LEU A 675 55.59 32.20 11.23
N GLY A 676 55.69 31.93 12.53
CA GLY A 676 56.64 32.58 13.44
C GLY A 676 56.23 34.00 13.87
N PHE A 677 54.94 34.32 13.82
CA PHE A 677 54.40 35.59 14.35
C PHE A 677 54.00 35.48 15.82
N PHE A 678 53.55 34.29 16.25
CA PHE A 678 53.18 33.99 17.64
C PHE A 678 54.09 32.93 18.27
N SER A 679 54.23 33.01 19.59
CA SER A 679 54.71 31.91 20.43
C SER A 679 53.61 31.51 21.40
N GLU A 680 53.40 30.21 21.54
CA GLU A 680 52.49 29.64 22.53
C GLU A 680 53.22 29.44 23.87
N THR A 681 52.60 29.84 24.98
CA THR A 681 53.11 29.63 26.33
C THR A 681 52.70 28.25 26.86
N ARG A 682 53.31 27.81 27.97
CA ARG A 682 52.94 26.55 28.64
C ARG A 682 51.49 26.48 29.16
N LYS A 683 50.73 27.58 29.10
CA LYS A 683 49.33 27.71 29.54
C LYS A 683 48.36 27.88 28.36
N ASN A 684 48.77 27.59 27.12
CA ASN A 684 48.00 27.81 25.89
C ASN A 684 47.60 29.29 25.70
N GLU A 685 48.49 30.21 26.03
CA GLU A 685 48.34 31.64 25.76
C GLU A 685 49.30 32.05 24.63
N PHE A 686 48.95 33.09 23.88
CA PHE A 686 49.70 33.50 22.69
C PHE A 686 50.36 34.87 22.90
N VAL A 687 51.62 34.97 22.50
CA VAL A 687 52.40 36.21 22.54
C VAL A 687 52.99 36.50 21.17
N PRO A 688 52.83 37.72 20.63
CA PRO A 688 53.53 38.14 19.43
C PRO A 688 55.06 38.15 19.65
N ILE A 689 55.82 37.60 18.68
CA ILE A 689 57.27 37.47 18.80
C ILE A 689 58.00 38.76 18.38
N ILE A 690 57.43 39.52 17.46
CA ILE A 690 58.06 40.68 16.82
C ILE A 690 57.44 41.96 17.41
N ALA A 691 58.22 43.02 17.62
CA ALA A 691 57.66 44.30 18.04
C ALA A 691 56.80 44.92 16.92
N PRO A 692 55.69 45.60 17.22
CA PRO A 692 54.77 46.10 16.18
C PRO A 692 55.38 47.17 15.28
N GLY A 693 56.41 47.91 15.72
CA GLY A 693 57.15 48.87 14.89
C GLY A 693 58.14 48.22 13.92
N ASP A 694 58.56 46.99 14.21
CA ASP A 694 59.53 46.24 13.41
C ASP A 694 58.85 45.28 12.41
N LEU A 695 57.57 44.99 12.60
CA LEU A 695 56.76 44.17 11.70
C LEU A 695 56.07 45.06 10.65
N SER A 696 56.24 44.77 9.35
CA SER A 696 55.40 45.37 8.30
C SER A 696 54.20 44.47 7.96
N ILE A 697 53.15 45.05 7.36
CA ILE A 697 52.05 44.24 6.80
C ILE A 697 52.57 43.34 5.67
N GLY A 698 53.54 43.83 4.89
CA GLY A 698 54.20 43.08 3.84
C GLY A 698 54.95 41.84 4.33
N ASP A 699 55.54 41.87 5.54
CA ASP A 699 56.17 40.69 6.14
C ASP A 699 55.15 39.60 6.50
N VAL A 700 53.97 40.01 6.97
CA VAL A 700 52.84 39.08 7.21
C VAL A 700 52.35 38.49 5.89
N TYR A 701 52.21 39.34 4.87
CA TYR A 701 51.74 38.95 3.55
C TYR A 701 52.67 37.91 2.88
N ARG A 702 53.98 38.13 2.92
CA ARG A 702 55.00 37.28 2.27
C ARG A 702 55.06 35.85 2.83
N LYS A 703 54.68 35.66 4.09
CA LYS A 703 54.73 34.36 4.77
C LYS A 703 53.45 33.53 4.60
N ILE A 704 52.39 34.07 3.99
CA ILE A 704 51.16 33.32 3.80
C ILE A 704 51.34 32.35 2.61
N PRO A 705 50.90 31.08 2.72
CA PRO A 705 51.13 30.06 1.69
C PRO A 705 50.62 30.41 0.29
N GLU A 706 49.57 31.25 0.21
CA GLU A 706 48.99 31.72 -1.05
C GLU A 706 48.84 33.25 -1.03
N PRO A 707 49.53 33.97 -1.91
CA PRO A 707 49.34 35.41 -2.09
C PRO A 707 47.91 35.73 -2.57
N LEU A 708 47.42 36.95 -2.34
CA LEU A 708 46.04 37.36 -2.64
C LEU A 708 45.73 37.38 -4.14
N LEU A 709 46.74 37.50 -5.00
CA LEU A 709 46.57 37.66 -6.45
C LEU A 709 47.07 36.45 -7.26
N THR A 710 48.11 35.73 -6.84
CA THR A 710 48.53 34.48 -7.48
C THR A 710 47.73 33.27 -7.00
N GLY A 711 47.13 32.54 -7.95
CA GLY A 711 46.57 31.22 -7.69
C GLY A 711 47.62 30.11 -7.68
N ASP A 712 47.18 28.89 -7.41
CA ASP A 712 48.02 27.69 -7.40
C ASP A 712 48.79 27.52 -8.73
N LYS A 713 50.11 27.31 -8.63
CA LYS A 713 51.01 27.16 -9.78
C LYS A 713 50.72 25.88 -10.58
N GLU A 714 50.07 24.88 -9.97
CA GLU A 714 49.70 23.64 -10.67
C GLU A 714 48.45 23.81 -11.54
N LEU A 715 47.55 24.70 -11.13
CA LEU A 715 46.35 25.08 -11.88
C LEU A 715 46.75 26.15 -12.93
N LYS A 716 47.17 25.72 -14.12
CA LYS A 716 47.49 26.60 -15.28
C LYS A 716 46.25 27.35 -15.83
N LEU A 717 45.65 28.20 -14.99
CA LEU A 717 44.37 28.88 -15.20
C LEU A 717 44.45 30.04 -16.19
N PHE A 718 45.61 30.72 -16.25
CA PHE A 718 45.77 31.93 -17.06
C PHE A 718 46.90 31.81 -18.08
N PRO A 719 46.74 32.37 -19.30
CA PRO A 719 47.81 32.49 -20.27
C PRO A 719 48.95 33.38 -19.77
N GLY A 720 50.18 33.17 -20.26
CA GLY A 720 51.40 33.80 -19.71
C GLY A 720 51.41 35.35 -19.73
N ASN A 721 50.65 35.97 -20.65
CA ASN A 721 50.46 37.43 -20.69
C ASN A 721 49.61 37.97 -19.52
N ILE A 722 48.71 37.15 -18.97
CA ILE A 722 47.92 37.49 -17.79
C ILE A 722 48.72 37.20 -16.52
N ASN A 723 49.43 36.06 -16.45
CA ASN A 723 50.31 35.76 -15.30
C ASN A 723 51.37 36.84 -15.07
N SER A 724 52.04 37.31 -16.12
CA SER A 724 53.03 38.39 -15.99
C SER A 724 52.43 39.73 -15.53
N LYS A 725 51.15 40.00 -15.79
CA LYS A 725 50.46 41.17 -15.24
C LYS A 725 50.07 40.97 -13.78
N ILE A 726 49.64 39.76 -13.42
CA ILE A 726 49.31 39.40 -12.03
C ILE A 726 50.58 39.51 -11.18
N GLU A 727 51.69 38.91 -11.60
CA GLU A 727 52.99 38.96 -10.90
C GLU A 727 53.46 40.41 -10.68
N LYS A 728 53.38 41.27 -11.71
CA LYS A 728 53.72 42.70 -11.55
C LYS A 728 52.80 43.45 -10.59
N THR A 729 51.53 43.08 -10.55
CA THR A 729 50.54 43.71 -9.66
C THR A 729 50.75 43.25 -8.22
N GLU A 730 51.11 41.98 -8.04
CA GLU A 730 51.49 41.37 -6.77
C GLU A 730 52.76 41.98 -6.20
N GLU A 731 53.80 42.14 -7.02
CA GLU A 731 55.04 42.79 -6.63
C GLU A 731 54.80 44.25 -6.22
N LYS A 732 53.95 44.97 -6.96
CA LYS A 732 53.54 46.33 -6.58
C LYS A 732 52.78 46.34 -5.25
N LEU A 733 51.83 45.42 -5.05
CA LEU A 733 51.09 45.29 -3.81
C LEU A 733 52.02 44.96 -2.63
N GLN A 734 52.97 44.05 -2.81
CA GLN A 734 53.97 43.70 -1.81
C GLN A 734 54.78 44.93 -1.39
N ASN A 735 55.28 45.71 -2.37
CA ASN A 735 56.04 46.93 -2.10
C ASN A 735 55.20 47.98 -1.35
N ASP A 736 53.92 48.13 -1.71
CA ASP A 736 53.00 49.04 -1.01
C ASP A 736 52.76 48.57 0.44
N LEU A 737 52.64 47.26 0.68
CA LEU A 737 52.43 46.68 2.02
C LEU A 737 53.69 46.68 2.91
N ASP A 738 54.89 46.55 2.32
CA ASP A 738 56.17 46.65 3.04
C ASP A 738 56.37 48.06 3.63
N GLY A 739 55.76 49.08 3.02
CA GLY A 739 55.76 50.47 3.50
C GLY A 739 54.85 50.74 4.70
N ILE A 740 53.94 49.81 5.06
CA ILE A 740 52.98 50.00 6.16
C ILE A 740 53.46 49.22 7.39
N LYS A 741 53.74 49.91 8.49
CA LYS A 741 54.12 49.26 9.74
C LYS A 741 52.89 48.71 10.45
N PHE A 742 53.04 47.57 11.10
CA PHE A 742 51.94 46.96 11.85
C PHE A 742 51.52 47.85 13.03
N GLY A 743 52.44 48.65 13.57
CA GLY A 743 52.16 49.69 14.56
C GLY A 743 51.08 50.69 14.11
N ASP A 744 51.05 51.05 12.83
CA ASP A 744 50.07 51.99 12.27
C ASP A 744 48.63 51.43 12.28
N LEU A 745 48.49 50.11 12.44
CA LEU A 745 47.19 49.45 12.59
C LEU A 745 46.68 49.41 14.04
N LEU A 746 47.52 49.74 15.03
CA LEU A 746 47.20 49.63 16.46
C LEU A 746 46.67 50.92 17.08
N ASP A 747 46.89 52.05 16.42
CA ASP A 747 46.27 53.35 16.70
C ASP A 747 44.95 53.48 15.93
#